data_AF-W8TI88-F1
#
_entry.id   AF-W8TI88-F1
#
_cell.length_a   1.000
_cell.length_b   1.000
_cell.length_c   1.000
_cell.angle_alpha   90.00
_cell.angle_beta   90.00
_cell.angle_gamma   90.00
#
_symmetry.space_group_name_H-M   'P 1'
#
loop_
_entity.id
_entity.type
_entity.pdbx_description
1 polymer ?
#
loop_
_entity_poly.entity_id
_entity_poly.type
_entity_poly.pdbx_seq_one_letter_code
_entity_poly.pdbx_strand_id
1 'polypeptide(L)'
;MDLRKFLEDRILIFDGAMGTMLQKKGIKPGELPESYNIEKSEIVYEIHKEYIDAGADVVTTNTFGANRLKLSGSGYSVEQVVKSAVQVARRAAGEKFVALDIGPIGQMMEPIGLLTFEEAYEIFKEQVIAGSDGADFILLETISDLYEAKAAVLAAKENSSLPVLCTMTFQENGRSLNGTDPLTMVKVLEGLGCDAVGANCSLGPEQMLPIIEQIVSAASIPVMVQPNAGLPKVRDGETYYDVSAQDFVSQVRKMADMGALVLGGCCGTSPEFISCLRAELDGVKPLPLAEKRLSCACSSSRTVEIGKGVTIIGERINPTGKKRLREAIKAGELDYIISEAVRQTETGAQVLDINMGVPGIDEPDVIRRVVKEVQSVVDVPLQIDSSNPEAIEAGIRVYNGRAIINSVNGKRESMDKIFPIAKKYGASVIGLTLDEDGIPATAEKRVEIADKIISTAKEYGLCENDIIIDCLVLTASAQQADVMETLKAIPLIKEKFGVKTTLGASNVSFGLPKREIINATYLAMALSYGLDAPITDSTLESNMQVIRSFRVLTNYDERSEAYIAAYGGEQAAQVAAPQAAGEKRSISSIIIAGMKDEAYTSAKELLCEREPMEIVNEELIPALDIVGEKFDKGEIFLPQLIRSAETVKMAFEAVKEQIISSGSASVSKGRVILATVKGDIHDIGKNIVKILLENYGFDVIDLGKDVDPKLVVETARKEGVVLVGLSALMTTTVNNMEETIVDIKSQLPGCQVMVGGAVLNQEYASAIGADFYAKDAKGAVEIARSVFGASQE
;
A
#
# COMPACT_ATOMS: atom_id res chain seq x y z
N MET A 1 16.92 21.67 19.12
CA MET A 1 16.37 20.97 20.31
C MET A 1 16.19 19.49 19.96
N ASP A 2 16.15 18.57 20.92
CA ASP A 2 15.96 17.13 20.64
C ASP A 2 14.47 16.76 20.73
N LEU A 3 13.91 16.22 19.64
CA LEU A 3 12.50 15.82 19.53
C LEU A 3 12.09 14.81 20.60
N ARG A 4 12.90 13.76 20.81
CA ARG A 4 12.54 12.68 21.73
C ARG A 4 12.43 13.21 23.15
N LYS A 5 13.40 14.04 23.54
CA LYS A 5 13.41 14.71 24.84
C LYS A 5 12.24 15.69 24.99
N PHE A 6 11.83 16.37 23.92
CA PHE A 6 10.67 17.26 23.98
C PHE A 6 9.38 16.46 24.25
N LEU A 7 9.20 15.35 23.54
CA LEU A 7 8.00 14.50 23.63
C LEU A 7 7.87 13.73 24.95
N GLU A 8 8.96 13.57 25.72
CA GLU A 8 8.92 13.01 27.07
C GLU A 8 8.14 13.90 28.05
N ASP A 9 8.26 15.22 27.90
CA ASP A 9 7.71 16.19 28.85
C ASP A 9 6.46 16.93 28.32
N ARG A 10 6.32 17.08 26.99
CA ARG A 10 5.30 17.95 26.37
C ARG A 10 4.77 17.38 25.06
N ILE A 11 3.48 17.59 24.83
CA ILE A 11 2.85 17.35 23.53
C ILE A 11 3.37 18.41 22.56
N LEU A 12 3.80 17.98 21.37
CA LEU A 12 4.33 18.84 20.34
C LEU A 12 3.20 19.36 19.45
N ILE A 13 3.10 20.69 19.31
CA ILE A 13 2.04 21.33 18.53
C ILE A 13 2.60 21.84 17.20
N PHE A 14 2.12 21.28 16.09
CA PHE A 14 2.37 21.74 14.73
C PHE A 14 1.46 22.90 14.36
N ASP A 15 1.79 23.58 13.26
CA ASP A 15 0.98 24.63 12.66
C ASP A 15 -0.29 24.07 11.97
N GLY A 16 -1.03 24.98 11.33
CA GLY A 16 -2.22 24.68 10.54
C GLY A 16 -1.93 24.76 9.03
N ALA A 17 -2.98 24.96 8.23
CA ALA A 17 -2.83 24.97 6.77
C ALA A 17 -2.05 26.18 6.23
N MET A 18 -1.08 25.91 5.35
CA MET A 18 -0.41 26.92 4.53
C MET A 18 -1.27 27.35 3.32
N GLY A 19 -1.82 26.38 2.58
CA GLY A 19 -2.55 26.63 1.33
C GLY A 19 -3.77 27.55 1.50
N THR A 20 -4.61 27.31 2.51
CA THR A 20 -5.79 28.15 2.79
C THR A 20 -5.41 29.54 3.31
N MET A 21 -4.26 29.68 3.99
CA MET A 21 -3.74 30.98 4.43
C MET A 21 -3.20 31.80 3.24
N LEU A 22 -2.54 31.14 2.28
CA LEU A 22 -2.14 31.78 1.02
C LEU A 22 -3.34 32.22 0.18
N GLN A 23 -4.42 31.43 0.14
CA GLN A 23 -5.71 31.83 -0.47
C GLN A 23 -6.24 33.14 0.13
N LYS A 24 -6.26 33.24 1.47
CA LYS A 24 -6.68 34.48 2.17
C LYS A 24 -5.77 35.68 1.89
N LYS A 25 -4.48 35.43 1.61
CA LYS A 25 -3.50 36.46 1.24
C LYS A 25 -3.46 36.71 -0.29
N GLY A 26 -4.39 36.13 -1.05
CA GLY A 26 -4.66 36.48 -2.46
C GLY A 26 -3.91 35.68 -3.50
N ILE A 27 -3.42 34.45 -3.18
CA ILE A 27 -2.94 33.55 -4.24
C ILE A 27 -4.09 33.21 -5.19
N LYS A 28 -3.82 33.30 -6.50
CA LYS A 28 -4.84 33.03 -7.51
C LYS A 28 -4.93 31.53 -7.81
N PRO A 29 -6.11 31.03 -8.22
CA PRO A 29 -6.23 29.67 -8.73
C PRO A 29 -5.19 29.38 -9.83
N GLY A 30 -4.51 28.24 -9.73
CA GLY A 30 -3.48 27.81 -10.66
C GLY A 30 -2.08 28.44 -10.47
N GLU A 31 -1.89 29.40 -9.56
CA GLU A 31 -0.54 29.79 -9.12
C GLU A 31 0.06 28.70 -8.22
N LEU A 32 1.36 28.46 -8.35
CA LEU A 32 2.10 27.49 -7.53
C LEU A 32 2.37 28.08 -6.13
N PRO A 33 1.82 27.51 -5.04
CA PRO A 33 2.10 28.00 -3.69
C PRO A 33 3.59 28.07 -3.37
N GLU A 34 4.37 27.12 -3.87
CA GLU A 34 5.79 27.00 -3.59
C GLU A 34 6.63 28.10 -4.28
N SER A 35 6.14 28.74 -5.35
CA SER A 35 6.86 29.87 -5.98
C SER A 35 6.89 31.10 -5.07
N TYR A 36 5.92 31.24 -4.17
CA TYR A 36 5.84 32.37 -3.24
C TYR A 36 7.03 32.40 -2.27
N ASN A 37 7.71 31.27 -2.06
CA ASN A 37 8.96 31.24 -1.29
C ASN A 37 10.04 32.15 -1.88
N ILE A 38 9.97 32.46 -3.18
CA ILE A 38 10.92 33.30 -3.89
C ILE A 38 10.26 34.64 -4.25
N GLU A 39 9.08 34.60 -4.86
CA GLU A 39 8.45 35.80 -5.44
C GLU A 39 7.80 36.70 -4.41
N LYS A 40 7.29 36.12 -3.32
CA LYS A 40 6.48 36.79 -2.30
C LYS A 40 6.80 36.27 -0.90
N SER A 41 8.09 36.10 -0.61
CA SER A 41 8.59 35.41 0.59
C SER A 41 8.13 36.03 1.91
N GLU A 42 7.87 37.34 1.95
CA GLU A 42 7.33 37.99 3.15
C GLU A 42 5.90 37.56 3.48
N ILE A 43 5.06 37.17 2.49
CA ILE A 43 3.73 36.61 2.78
C ILE A 43 3.87 35.28 3.50
N VAL A 44 4.78 34.42 3.03
CA VAL A 44 5.05 33.11 3.65
C VAL A 44 5.64 33.30 5.06
N TYR A 45 6.58 34.25 5.23
CA TYR A 45 7.13 34.63 6.53
C TYR A 45 6.03 35.07 7.52
N GLU A 46 5.12 35.94 7.09
CA GLU A 46 3.99 36.40 7.92
C GLU A 46 3.09 35.24 8.35
N ILE A 47 2.74 34.31 7.45
CA ILE A 47 1.90 33.16 7.79
C ILE A 47 2.58 32.28 8.85
N HIS A 48 3.87 31.97 8.69
CA HIS A 48 4.61 31.23 9.72
C HIS A 48 4.64 31.99 11.04
N LYS A 49 4.85 33.31 11.00
CA LYS A 49 4.83 34.18 12.19
C LYS A 49 3.49 34.10 12.92
N GLU A 50 2.38 34.18 12.19
CA GLU A 50 1.02 34.08 12.73
C GLU A 50 0.81 32.74 13.47
N TYR A 51 1.31 31.61 12.94
CA TYR A 51 1.21 30.31 13.62
C TYR A 51 2.12 30.19 14.86
N ILE A 52 3.35 30.71 14.79
CA ILE A 52 4.26 30.74 15.94
C ILE A 52 3.68 31.60 17.07
N ASP A 53 3.14 32.77 16.73
CA ASP A 53 2.52 33.69 17.70
C ASP A 53 1.23 33.08 18.29
N ALA A 54 0.52 32.22 17.54
CA ALA A 54 -0.60 31.43 18.03
C ALA A 54 -0.18 30.27 18.97
N GLY A 55 1.11 29.96 19.08
CA GLY A 55 1.64 28.98 20.02
C GLY A 55 2.06 27.65 19.39
N ALA A 56 2.23 27.58 18.07
CA ALA A 56 2.87 26.44 17.43
C ALA A 56 4.32 26.26 17.93
N ASP A 57 4.71 25.01 18.14
CA ASP A 57 6.09 24.62 18.44
C ASP A 57 6.88 24.28 17.18
N VAL A 58 6.19 23.91 16.10
CA VAL A 58 6.75 23.58 14.79
C VAL A 58 6.00 24.34 13.69
N VAL A 59 6.73 24.85 12.70
CA VAL A 59 6.16 25.26 11.41
C VAL A 59 6.61 24.34 10.30
N THR A 60 5.71 24.04 9.37
CA THR A 60 5.98 23.24 8.17
C THR A 60 6.45 24.17 7.05
N THR A 61 7.54 23.83 6.35
CA THR A 61 7.99 24.63 5.21
C THR A 61 6.92 24.64 4.10
N ASN A 62 6.79 25.74 3.36
CA ASN A 62 5.87 25.78 2.20
C ASN A 62 6.45 25.00 1.00
N THR A 63 6.56 23.67 1.13
CA THR A 63 7.23 22.78 0.17
C THR A 63 6.47 21.50 -0.15
N PHE A 64 5.22 21.38 0.30
CA PHE A 64 4.33 20.24 0.04
C PHE A 64 4.46 19.67 -1.38
N GLY A 65 4.29 20.51 -2.42
CA GLY A 65 4.38 20.11 -3.81
C GLY A 65 5.71 20.47 -4.50
N ALA A 66 6.78 20.77 -3.78
CA ALA A 66 8.05 21.28 -4.32
C ALA A 66 8.92 20.21 -5.01
N ASN A 67 8.33 19.40 -5.89
CA ASN A 67 9.02 18.35 -6.64
C ASN A 67 9.23 18.73 -8.12
N ARG A 68 10.17 18.06 -8.80
CA ARG A 68 10.56 18.40 -10.19
C ARG A 68 9.40 18.32 -11.19
N LEU A 69 8.41 17.46 -10.95
CA LEU A 69 7.26 17.31 -11.85
C LEU A 69 6.33 18.51 -11.72
N LYS A 70 6.07 18.96 -10.48
CA LYS A 70 5.19 20.10 -10.22
C LYS A 70 5.84 21.44 -10.52
N LEU A 71 7.16 21.56 -10.31
CA LEU A 71 7.91 22.77 -10.65
C LEU A 71 8.26 22.87 -12.14
N SER A 72 7.92 21.86 -12.94
CA SER A 72 8.15 21.88 -14.39
C SER A 72 7.47 23.10 -15.03
N GLY A 73 8.22 23.88 -15.82
CA GLY A 73 7.72 25.09 -16.47
C GLY A 73 7.65 26.34 -15.58
N SER A 74 7.90 26.23 -14.26
CA SER A 74 7.89 27.40 -13.35
C SER A 74 9.11 28.33 -13.50
N GLY A 75 10.21 27.82 -14.06
CA GLY A 75 11.49 28.53 -14.14
C GLY A 75 12.38 28.40 -12.90
N TYR A 76 11.91 27.74 -11.84
CA TYR A 76 12.68 27.48 -10.62
C TYR A 76 13.05 26.00 -10.49
N SER A 77 14.23 25.73 -9.92
CA SER A 77 14.62 24.37 -9.54
C SER A 77 14.07 23.98 -8.16
N VAL A 78 13.99 22.67 -7.91
CA VAL A 78 13.64 22.11 -6.58
C VAL A 78 14.56 22.70 -5.50
N GLU A 79 15.87 22.75 -5.76
CA GLU A 79 16.84 23.29 -4.81
C GLU A 79 16.58 24.76 -4.47
N GLN A 80 16.26 25.61 -5.46
CA GLN A 80 16.00 27.03 -5.24
C GLN A 80 14.74 27.23 -4.38
N VAL A 81 13.65 26.54 -4.72
CA VAL A 81 12.37 26.66 -4.03
C VAL A 81 12.49 26.17 -2.60
N VAL A 82 13.03 24.96 -2.41
CA VAL A 82 13.14 24.32 -1.09
C VAL A 82 14.09 25.10 -0.17
N LYS A 83 15.26 25.52 -0.65
CA LYS A 83 16.18 26.33 0.17
C LYS A 83 15.56 27.65 0.59
N SER A 84 14.85 28.33 -0.31
CA SER A 84 14.17 29.59 0.03
C SER A 84 13.09 29.37 1.09
N ALA A 85 12.30 28.30 0.95
CA ALA A 85 11.26 27.95 1.91
C ALA A 85 11.83 27.67 3.32
N VAL A 86 12.90 26.87 3.41
CA VAL A 86 13.58 26.57 4.68
C VAL A 86 14.13 27.85 5.33
N GLN A 87 14.75 28.73 4.55
CA GLN A 87 15.26 30.02 5.06
C GLN A 87 14.14 30.91 5.61
N VAL A 88 13.02 31.00 4.90
CA VAL A 88 11.85 31.80 5.32
C VAL A 88 11.23 31.22 6.59
N ALA A 89 11.01 29.90 6.64
CA ALA A 89 10.47 29.22 7.81
C ALA A 89 11.39 29.36 9.02
N ARG A 90 12.71 29.15 8.86
CA ARG A 90 13.69 29.33 9.94
C ARG A 90 13.73 30.77 10.46
N ARG A 91 13.66 31.77 9.57
CA ARG A 91 13.61 33.18 9.96
C ARG A 91 12.37 33.48 10.81
N ALA A 92 11.21 32.90 10.47
CA ALA A 92 9.97 33.09 11.23
C ALA A 92 9.98 32.32 12.57
N ALA A 93 10.44 31.07 12.55
CA ALA A 93 10.46 30.17 13.71
C ALA A 93 11.42 30.63 14.82
N GLY A 94 12.56 31.22 14.45
CA GLY A 94 13.63 31.52 15.40
C GLY A 94 14.12 30.24 16.07
N GLU A 95 13.93 30.14 17.38
CA GLU A 95 14.30 28.98 18.21
C GLU A 95 13.28 27.82 18.15
N LYS A 96 12.12 28.04 17.54
CA LYS A 96 11.10 26.99 17.33
C LYS A 96 11.55 26.03 16.24
N PHE A 97 10.87 24.89 16.15
CA PHE A 97 11.23 23.86 15.19
C PHE A 97 10.72 24.19 13.77
N VAL A 98 11.45 23.71 12.77
CA VAL A 98 11.07 23.75 11.36
C VAL A 98 11.03 22.34 10.82
N ALA A 99 9.90 21.92 10.26
CA ALA A 99 9.77 20.66 9.55
C ALA A 99 9.88 20.90 8.04
N LEU A 100 10.80 20.18 7.37
CA LEU A 100 10.84 20.11 5.92
C LEU A 100 9.63 19.29 5.45
N ASP A 101 8.63 19.97 4.93
CA ASP A 101 7.39 19.39 4.45
C ASP A 101 7.52 18.83 3.03
N ILE A 102 7.13 17.58 2.83
CA ILE A 102 7.20 16.85 1.57
C ILE A 102 5.89 16.07 1.43
N GLY A 103 5.05 16.50 0.50
CA GLY A 103 3.82 15.82 0.11
C GLY A 103 4.04 14.73 -0.95
N PRO A 104 2.97 14.05 -1.40
CA PRO A 104 3.04 13.06 -2.47
C PRO A 104 3.48 13.69 -3.80
N ILE A 105 4.10 12.89 -4.66
CA ILE A 105 4.62 13.31 -5.98
C ILE A 105 3.48 13.73 -6.91
N GLY A 106 2.29 13.14 -6.73
CA GLY A 106 1.10 13.40 -7.55
C GLY A 106 1.04 12.54 -8.82
N GLN A 107 1.72 11.39 -8.84
CA GLN A 107 1.62 10.36 -9.87
C GLN A 107 1.42 8.98 -9.23
N MET A 108 0.70 8.10 -9.91
CA MET A 108 0.51 6.72 -9.43
C MET A 108 1.78 5.88 -9.61
N MET A 109 2.12 5.12 -8.57
CA MET A 109 3.22 4.14 -8.59
C MET A 109 2.90 2.96 -9.50
N GLU A 110 3.93 2.34 -10.08
CA GLU A 110 3.80 1.04 -10.75
C GLU A 110 3.21 -0.04 -9.81
N PRO A 111 2.42 -1.00 -10.34
CA PRO A 111 2.04 -1.15 -11.75
C PRO A 111 0.79 -0.34 -12.15
N ILE A 112 0.14 0.38 -11.23
CA ILE A 112 -1.10 1.13 -11.53
C ILE A 112 -0.81 2.35 -12.40
N GLY A 113 0.30 3.05 -12.13
CA GLY A 113 0.77 4.18 -12.91
C GLY A 113 2.15 3.96 -13.51
N LEU A 114 2.76 5.07 -13.93
CA LEU A 114 4.03 5.09 -14.64
C LEU A 114 5.23 5.36 -13.73
N LEU A 115 4.99 5.77 -12.48
CA LEU A 115 6.06 6.17 -11.58
C LEU A 115 6.75 4.94 -11.00
N THR A 116 8.00 4.69 -11.41
CA THR A 116 8.78 3.59 -10.86
C THR A 116 9.22 3.91 -9.43
N PHE A 117 9.50 2.87 -8.64
CA PHE A 117 10.02 3.03 -7.27
C PHE A 117 11.31 3.87 -7.20
N GLU A 118 12.25 3.64 -8.12
CA GLU A 118 13.52 4.37 -8.12
C GLU A 118 13.36 5.81 -8.60
N GLU A 119 12.45 6.08 -9.53
CA GLU A 119 12.12 7.48 -9.90
C GLU A 119 11.46 8.22 -8.74
N ALA A 120 10.52 7.59 -8.03
CA ALA A 120 9.92 8.18 -6.83
C ALA A 120 10.99 8.50 -5.77
N TYR A 121 11.88 7.54 -5.49
CA TYR A 121 13.02 7.72 -4.60
C TYR A 121 13.89 8.91 -5.00
N GLU A 122 14.30 9.01 -6.28
CA GLU A 122 15.15 10.11 -6.75
C GLU A 122 14.44 11.47 -6.71
N ILE A 123 13.12 11.53 -6.90
CA ILE A 123 12.34 12.76 -6.76
C ILE A 123 12.32 13.22 -5.28
N PHE A 124 12.01 12.32 -4.34
CA PHE A 124 12.03 12.65 -2.92
C PHE A 124 13.42 13.04 -2.42
N LYS A 125 14.45 12.33 -2.88
CA LYS A 125 15.85 12.60 -2.53
C LYS A 125 16.29 14.02 -2.90
N GLU A 126 15.85 14.56 -4.03
CA GLU A 126 16.13 15.94 -4.40
C GLU A 126 15.61 16.94 -3.36
N GLN A 127 14.38 16.75 -2.89
CA GLN A 127 13.76 17.60 -1.87
C GLN A 127 14.49 17.48 -0.52
N VAL A 128 14.79 16.24 -0.11
CA VAL A 128 15.52 15.94 1.13
C VAL A 128 16.89 16.61 1.14
N ILE A 129 17.69 16.43 0.08
CA ILE A 129 19.03 17.03 -0.03
C ILE A 129 18.95 18.55 -0.04
N ALA A 130 17.94 19.11 -0.73
CA ALA A 130 17.79 20.56 -0.83
C ALA A 130 17.40 21.23 0.50
N GLY A 131 16.59 20.56 1.33
CA GLY A 131 15.96 21.18 2.50
C GLY A 131 16.49 20.74 3.87
N SER A 132 17.28 19.66 3.95
CA SER A 132 17.78 19.14 5.23
C SER A 132 18.68 20.13 5.97
N ASP A 133 19.39 21.01 5.25
CA ASP A 133 20.22 22.05 5.85
C ASP A 133 19.33 23.24 6.28
N GLY A 134 18.94 23.26 7.57
CA GLY A 134 18.15 24.33 8.19
C GLY A 134 16.80 23.88 8.75
N ALA A 135 16.34 22.68 8.40
CA ALA A 135 15.21 22.01 9.04
C ALA A 135 15.65 21.21 10.28
N ASP A 136 14.72 20.98 11.21
CA ASP A 136 14.93 20.12 12.38
C ASP A 136 14.41 18.70 12.13
N PHE A 137 13.39 18.55 11.28
CA PHE A 137 12.75 17.26 10.95
C PHE A 137 12.40 17.20 9.47
N ILE A 138 12.21 15.99 8.94
CA ILE A 138 11.57 15.75 7.65
C ILE A 138 10.15 15.26 7.93
N LEU A 139 9.15 15.96 7.39
CA LEU A 139 7.76 15.57 7.42
C LEU A 139 7.35 15.06 6.03
N LEU A 140 7.06 13.77 5.95
CA LEU A 140 6.46 13.12 4.79
C LEU A 140 4.95 13.05 5.04
N GLU A 141 4.17 13.95 4.45
CA GLU A 141 2.74 14.06 4.79
C GLU A 141 1.77 13.74 3.64
N THR A 142 0.54 13.38 4.00
CA THR A 142 -0.58 13.15 3.07
C THR A 142 -0.28 12.07 2.02
N ILE A 143 0.59 11.10 2.30
CA ILE A 143 0.90 10.04 1.34
C ILE A 143 -0.25 9.03 1.31
N SER A 144 -0.82 8.77 0.14
CA SER A 144 -1.96 7.86 -0.04
C SER A 144 -1.56 6.41 -0.35
N ASP A 145 -0.31 6.19 -0.76
CA ASP A 145 0.23 4.89 -1.13
C ASP A 145 1.42 4.50 -0.23
N LEU A 146 1.34 3.33 0.40
CA LEU A 146 2.42 2.82 1.26
C LEU A 146 3.72 2.61 0.49
N TYR A 147 3.63 2.30 -0.82
CA TYR A 147 4.84 2.08 -1.63
C TYR A 147 5.60 3.39 -1.89
N GLU A 148 4.85 4.46 -2.18
CA GLU A 148 5.39 5.81 -2.29
C GLU A 148 5.97 6.28 -0.95
N ALA A 149 5.25 6.03 0.17
CA ALA A 149 5.74 6.35 1.51
C ALA A 149 7.06 5.63 1.81
N LYS A 150 7.19 4.35 1.43
CA LYS A 150 8.45 3.62 1.55
C LYS A 150 9.57 4.27 0.74
N ALA A 151 9.33 4.65 -0.51
CA ALA A 151 10.33 5.34 -1.33
C ALA A 151 10.76 6.66 -0.69
N ALA A 152 9.82 7.44 -0.16
CA ALA A 152 10.06 8.71 0.52
C ALA A 152 10.87 8.54 1.81
N VAL A 153 10.51 7.56 2.66
CA VAL A 153 11.24 7.27 3.90
C VAL A 153 12.66 6.81 3.59
N LEU A 154 12.86 5.92 2.62
CA LEU A 154 14.22 5.51 2.22
C LEU A 154 15.03 6.69 1.69
N ALA A 155 14.44 7.55 0.84
CA ALA A 155 15.10 8.75 0.36
C ALA A 155 15.52 9.68 1.50
N ALA A 156 14.67 9.85 2.51
CA ALA A 156 14.96 10.64 3.70
C ALA A 156 16.09 10.02 4.55
N LYS A 157 15.96 8.74 4.94
CA LYS A 157 16.91 8.06 5.85
C LYS A 157 18.28 7.81 5.22
N GLU A 158 18.35 7.63 3.90
CA GLU A 158 19.63 7.40 3.20
C GLU A 158 20.38 8.71 2.89
N ASN A 159 19.71 9.86 2.88
CA ASN A 159 20.30 11.14 2.47
C ASN A 159 20.27 12.23 3.57
N SER A 160 19.75 11.91 4.75
CA SER A 160 19.69 12.82 5.89
C SER A 160 19.80 12.07 7.22
N SER A 161 20.22 12.79 8.26
CA SER A 161 20.24 12.29 9.65
C SER A 161 19.12 12.88 10.51
N LEU A 162 18.28 13.75 9.92
CA LEU A 162 17.14 14.34 10.61
C LEU A 162 16.10 13.27 10.98
N PRO A 163 15.38 13.45 12.10
CA PRO A 163 14.22 12.63 12.41
C PRO A 163 13.19 12.70 11.27
N VAL A 164 12.58 11.55 10.98
CA VAL A 164 11.57 11.42 9.89
C VAL A 164 10.21 11.15 10.50
N LEU A 165 9.25 12.04 10.24
CA LEU A 165 7.85 11.88 10.60
C LEU A 165 7.10 11.54 9.33
N CYS A 166 6.26 10.51 9.34
CA CYS A 166 5.52 10.09 8.15
C CYS A 166 4.04 9.92 8.48
N THR A 167 3.17 10.65 7.78
CA THR A 167 1.73 10.49 7.87
C THR A 167 1.16 9.94 6.57
N MET A 168 0.19 9.04 6.70
CA MET A 168 -0.64 8.63 5.56
C MET A 168 -2.04 9.22 5.69
N THR A 169 -2.75 9.29 4.57
CA THR A 169 -4.15 9.75 4.56
C THR A 169 -5.11 8.59 4.34
N PHE A 170 -6.24 8.62 5.04
CA PHE A 170 -7.22 7.53 5.08
C PHE A 170 -8.62 8.02 4.73
N GLN A 171 -9.42 7.10 4.20
CA GLN A 171 -10.86 7.29 3.98
C GLN A 171 -11.66 6.89 5.23
N GLU A 172 -12.96 7.21 5.25
CA GLU A 172 -13.85 6.88 6.38
C GLU A 172 -13.94 5.37 6.69
N ASN A 173 -13.67 4.51 5.70
CA ASN A 173 -13.60 3.06 5.89
C ASN A 173 -12.34 2.58 6.64
N GLY A 174 -11.46 3.50 7.07
CA GLY A 174 -10.21 3.19 7.77
C GLY A 174 -9.12 2.62 6.87
N ARG A 175 -9.18 2.84 5.56
CA ARG A 175 -8.18 2.38 4.58
C ARG A 175 -7.61 3.55 3.78
N SER A 176 -6.36 3.43 3.35
CA SER A 176 -5.78 4.33 2.33
C SER A 176 -6.40 4.04 0.96
N LEU A 177 -6.11 4.90 -0.03
CA LEU A 177 -6.59 4.72 -1.41
C LEU A 177 -6.25 3.33 -2.00
N ASN A 178 -5.08 2.78 -1.64
CA ASN A 178 -4.61 1.48 -2.11
C ASN A 178 -4.90 0.32 -1.14
N GLY A 179 -5.69 0.56 -0.09
CA GLY A 179 -6.14 -0.50 0.83
C GLY A 179 -5.29 -0.73 2.07
N THR A 180 -4.28 0.11 2.33
CA THR A 180 -3.46 0.00 3.54
C THR A 180 -4.29 0.34 4.78
N ASP A 181 -4.33 -0.57 5.76
CA ASP A 181 -4.90 -0.28 7.09
C ASP A 181 -3.88 0.35 8.05
N PRO A 182 -4.35 0.98 9.15
CA PRO A 182 -3.51 1.55 10.19
C PRO A 182 -2.44 0.61 10.76
N LEU A 183 -2.76 -0.65 11.03
CA LEU A 183 -1.79 -1.60 11.60
C LEU A 183 -0.66 -1.88 10.60
N THR A 184 -1.02 -2.13 9.34
CA THR A 184 -0.08 -2.33 8.23
C THR A 184 0.82 -1.11 8.03
N MET A 185 0.23 0.10 7.97
CA MET A 185 1.00 1.35 7.89
C MET A 185 2.02 1.44 9.03
N VAL A 186 1.57 1.29 10.28
CA VAL A 186 2.43 1.43 11.46
C VAL A 186 3.59 0.44 11.38
N LYS A 187 3.32 -0.85 11.15
CA LYS A 187 4.37 -1.88 11.19
C LYS A 187 5.40 -1.76 10.08
N VAL A 188 5.03 -1.19 8.93
CA VAL A 188 5.95 -0.91 7.83
C VAL A 188 6.76 0.36 8.11
N LEU A 189 6.10 1.48 8.43
CA LEU A 189 6.79 2.77 8.61
C LEU A 189 7.68 2.81 9.88
N GLU A 190 7.23 2.20 10.98
CA GLU A 190 8.03 1.99 12.19
C GLU A 190 9.26 1.11 11.88
N GLY A 191 9.07 0.05 11.09
CA GLY A 191 10.15 -0.85 10.65
C GLY A 191 11.20 -0.14 9.80
N LEU A 192 10.79 0.77 8.92
CA LEU A 192 11.69 1.61 8.11
C LEU A 192 12.44 2.68 8.93
N GLY A 193 12.13 2.81 10.21
CA GLY A 193 12.83 3.71 11.13
C GLY A 193 12.30 5.14 11.14
N CYS A 194 11.00 5.34 10.89
CA CYS A 194 10.34 6.62 11.19
C CYS A 194 10.39 6.91 12.70
N ASP A 195 10.55 8.19 13.05
CA ASP A 195 10.58 8.67 14.42
C ASP A 195 9.19 9.07 14.95
N ALA A 196 8.23 9.31 14.05
CA ALA A 196 6.80 9.35 14.35
C ALA A 196 5.98 8.89 13.13
N VAL A 197 4.80 8.33 13.38
CA VAL A 197 3.85 7.92 12.32
C VAL A 197 2.46 8.44 12.63
N GLY A 198 1.61 8.60 11.62
CA GLY A 198 0.31 9.19 11.89
C GLY A 198 -0.62 9.32 10.71
N ALA A 199 -1.67 10.12 10.92
CA ALA A 199 -2.64 10.45 9.90
C ALA A 199 -2.89 11.95 9.82
N ASN A 200 -3.06 12.43 8.59
CA ASN A 200 -3.45 13.81 8.32
C ASN A 200 -4.39 13.90 7.11
N CYS A 201 -5.06 15.04 6.99
CA CYS A 201 -5.95 15.37 5.89
C CYS A 201 -7.12 14.37 5.70
N SER A 202 -7.85 14.51 4.59
CA SER A 202 -9.06 13.77 4.15
C SER A 202 -10.27 13.83 5.09
N LEU A 203 -10.08 13.69 6.39
CA LEU A 203 -11.13 13.56 7.39
C LEU A 203 -11.11 14.71 8.40
N GLY A 204 -12.29 15.04 8.92
CA GLY A 204 -12.44 15.86 10.10
C GLY A 204 -11.98 15.11 11.37
N PRO A 205 -11.88 15.81 12.51
CA PRO A 205 -11.33 15.23 13.72
C PRO A 205 -12.22 14.13 14.32
N GLU A 206 -13.55 14.20 14.14
CA GLU A 206 -14.46 13.15 14.61
C GLU A 206 -14.27 11.84 13.82
N GLN A 207 -14.25 11.92 12.49
CA GLN A 207 -14.10 10.75 11.61
C GLN A 207 -12.70 10.10 11.76
N MET A 208 -11.69 10.86 12.16
CA MET A 208 -10.32 10.37 12.30
C MET A 208 -10.09 9.60 13.62
N LEU A 209 -10.92 9.78 14.65
CA LEU A 209 -10.78 9.09 15.95
C LEU A 209 -10.57 7.57 15.87
N PRO A 210 -11.43 6.77 15.20
CA PRO A 210 -11.26 5.32 15.13
C PRO A 210 -9.98 4.88 14.41
N ILE A 211 -9.44 5.73 13.55
CA ILE A 211 -8.18 5.49 12.84
C ILE A 211 -7.02 5.72 13.80
N ILE A 212 -7.03 6.83 14.55
CA ILE A 212 -5.99 7.14 15.54
C ILE A 212 -5.96 6.10 16.66
N GLU A 213 -7.11 5.63 17.13
CA GLU A 213 -7.16 4.56 18.13
C GLU A 213 -6.39 3.32 17.66
N GLN A 214 -6.57 2.91 16.40
CA GLN A 214 -5.83 1.78 15.82
C GLN A 214 -4.33 2.08 15.72
N ILE A 215 -3.95 3.27 15.22
CA ILE A 215 -2.54 3.67 15.10
C ILE A 215 -1.85 3.66 16.47
N VAL A 216 -2.46 4.27 17.49
CA VAL A 216 -1.91 4.33 18.86
C VAL A 216 -1.83 2.93 19.50
N SER A 217 -2.80 2.06 19.22
CA SER A 217 -2.76 0.67 19.72
C SER A 217 -1.58 -0.12 19.15
N ALA A 218 -1.17 0.19 17.92
CA ALA A 218 -0.15 -0.53 17.17
C ALA A 218 1.26 0.06 17.29
N ALA A 219 1.41 1.38 17.44
CA ALA A 219 2.68 2.07 17.37
C ALA A 219 3.47 2.01 18.68
N SER A 220 4.78 1.71 18.58
CA SER A 220 5.72 1.89 19.72
C SER A 220 6.45 3.23 19.69
N ILE A 221 6.20 4.03 18.66
CA ILE A 221 6.78 5.35 18.42
C ILE A 221 5.68 6.44 18.51
N PRO A 222 6.05 7.72 18.68
CA PRO A 222 5.09 8.83 18.72
C PRO A 222 4.07 8.81 17.58
N VAL A 223 2.81 9.11 17.93
CA VAL A 223 1.71 9.22 16.97
C VAL A 223 1.41 10.68 16.66
N MET A 224 1.31 10.99 15.36
CA MET A 224 1.03 12.32 14.80
C MET A 224 -0.40 12.42 14.25
N VAL A 225 -1.07 13.53 14.51
CA VAL A 225 -2.44 13.78 14.05
C VAL A 225 -2.64 15.23 13.61
N GLN A 226 -3.07 15.42 12.36
CA GLN A 226 -3.43 16.73 11.79
C GLN A 226 -4.71 16.62 10.96
N PRO A 227 -5.90 16.63 11.59
CA PRO A 227 -7.16 16.54 10.88
C PRO A 227 -7.49 17.84 10.14
N ASN A 228 -8.41 17.76 9.17
CA ASN A 228 -9.00 18.95 8.55
C ASN A 228 -9.96 19.64 9.53
N ALA A 229 -10.27 20.92 9.31
CA ALA A 229 -11.33 21.64 10.04
C ALA A 229 -12.75 21.22 9.63
N GLY A 230 -12.94 19.96 9.23
CA GLY A 230 -14.16 19.45 8.60
C GLY A 230 -13.95 19.07 7.14
N LEU A 231 -15.03 18.64 6.49
CA LEU A 231 -15.04 18.41 5.05
C LEU A 231 -15.28 19.74 4.31
N PRO A 232 -14.65 19.97 3.15
CA PRO A 232 -14.85 21.22 2.41
C PRO A 232 -16.31 21.36 1.97
N LYS A 233 -16.89 22.54 2.20
CA LYS A 233 -18.24 22.95 1.79
C LYS A 233 -18.18 24.26 1.02
N VAL A 234 -19.21 24.58 0.25
CA VAL A 234 -19.32 25.88 -0.43
C VAL A 234 -20.48 26.70 0.05
N ARG A 235 -20.21 27.99 0.25
CA ARG A 235 -21.22 29.03 0.45
C ARG A 235 -20.78 30.23 -0.38
N ASP A 236 -21.67 30.73 -1.23
CA ASP A 236 -21.45 31.92 -2.06
C ASP A 236 -20.20 31.85 -2.99
N GLY A 237 -19.84 30.66 -3.47
CA GLY A 237 -18.69 30.45 -4.35
C GLY A 237 -17.33 30.35 -3.61
N GLU A 238 -17.31 30.46 -2.29
CA GLU A 238 -16.11 30.28 -1.48
C GLU A 238 -16.13 28.92 -0.75
N THR A 239 -14.99 28.22 -0.73
CA THR A 239 -14.82 26.98 0.04
C THR A 239 -14.63 27.32 1.52
N TYR A 240 -15.50 26.82 2.39
CA TYR A 240 -15.40 26.95 3.84
C TYR A 240 -15.42 25.58 4.52
N TYR A 241 -14.99 25.58 5.78
CA TYR A 241 -14.94 24.41 6.65
C TYR A 241 -15.87 24.66 7.84
N ASP A 242 -16.64 23.66 8.24
CA ASP A 242 -17.77 23.82 9.16
C ASP A 242 -17.48 23.44 10.62
N VAL A 243 -16.30 22.91 10.92
CA VAL A 243 -15.91 22.60 12.30
C VAL A 243 -15.36 23.86 12.96
N SER A 244 -15.95 24.23 14.10
CA SER A 244 -15.46 25.34 14.92
C SER A 244 -14.13 24.99 15.58
N ALA A 245 -13.33 26.00 15.96
CA ALA A 245 -12.09 25.76 16.71
C ALA A 245 -12.33 25.00 18.03
N GLN A 246 -13.47 25.25 18.70
CA GLN A 246 -13.83 24.55 19.94
C GLN A 246 -14.14 23.07 19.70
N ASP A 247 -14.95 22.77 18.69
CA ASP A 247 -15.28 21.39 18.34
C ASP A 247 -14.02 20.63 17.91
N PHE A 248 -13.18 21.26 17.08
CA PHE A 248 -11.92 20.69 16.64
C PHE A 248 -11.03 20.28 17.81
N VAL A 249 -10.78 21.23 18.73
CA VAL A 249 -9.92 21.03 19.88
C VAL A 249 -10.49 19.97 20.83
N SER A 250 -11.80 19.93 21.03
CA SER A 250 -12.44 18.91 21.88
C SER A 250 -12.21 17.48 21.38
N GLN A 251 -12.12 17.27 20.08
CA GLN A 251 -11.90 15.96 19.47
C GLN A 251 -10.40 15.62 19.42
N VAL A 252 -9.55 16.58 19.06
CA VAL A 252 -8.08 16.42 19.09
C VAL A 252 -7.58 16.15 20.51
N ARG A 253 -8.22 16.74 21.53
CA ARG A 253 -7.98 16.43 22.94
C ARG A 253 -8.14 14.94 23.24
N LYS A 254 -9.21 14.32 22.73
CA LYS A 254 -9.45 12.87 22.93
C LYS A 254 -8.33 12.03 22.30
N MET A 255 -7.80 12.44 21.16
CA MET A 255 -6.67 11.76 20.53
C MET A 255 -5.39 11.89 21.37
N ALA A 256 -5.17 13.05 21.99
CA ALA A 256 -4.10 13.23 22.97
C ALA A 256 -4.27 12.30 24.18
N ASP A 257 -5.49 12.20 24.70
CA ASP A 257 -5.84 11.32 25.82
C ASP A 257 -5.70 9.82 25.47
N MET A 258 -5.81 9.46 24.18
CA MET A 258 -5.52 8.10 23.70
C MET A 258 -4.01 7.81 23.67
N GLY A 259 -3.18 8.84 23.47
CA GLY A 259 -1.71 8.73 23.42
C GLY A 259 -1.05 9.38 22.21
N ALA A 260 -1.76 10.16 21.40
CA ALA A 260 -1.13 10.98 20.36
C ALA A 260 -0.26 12.07 20.98
N LEU A 261 0.97 12.23 20.47
CA LEU A 261 1.99 13.11 21.06
C LEU A 261 2.35 14.30 20.17
N VAL A 262 2.01 14.22 18.87
CA VAL A 262 2.25 15.27 17.89
C VAL A 262 0.91 15.67 17.30
N LEU A 263 0.48 16.92 17.50
CA LEU A 263 -0.87 17.38 17.15
C LEU A 263 -0.79 18.69 16.38
N GLY A 264 -1.65 18.87 15.38
CA GLY A 264 -1.73 20.12 14.64
C GLY A 264 -3.00 20.19 13.80
N GLY A 265 -2.97 20.98 12.74
CA GLY A 265 -4.09 21.09 11.81
C GLY A 265 -3.67 20.92 10.35
N CYS A 266 -4.58 20.43 9.52
CA CYS A 266 -4.41 20.41 8.07
C CYS A 266 -5.39 21.40 7.41
N CYS A 267 -6.04 21.04 6.31
CA CYS A 267 -6.86 21.95 5.51
C CYS A 267 -7.98 22.61 6.33
N GLY A 268 -8.11 23.93 6.18
CA GLY A 268 -9.12 24.74 6.87
C GLY A 268 -8.74 25.23 8.27
N THR A 269 -7.67 24.70 8.86
CA THR A 269 -7.19 25.16 10.18
C THR A 269 -6.39 26.47 10.06
N SER A 270 -6.66 27.41 10.96
CA SER A 270 -6.04 28.75 11.01
C SER A 270 -5.29 28.96 12.33
N PRO A 271 -4.56 30.08 12.51
CA PRO A 271 -3.92 30.40 13.79
C PRO A 271 -4.88 30.38 15.00
N GLU A 272 -6.18 30.66 14.80
CA GLU A 272 -7.20 30.54 15.85
C GLU A 272 -7.30 29.11 16.40
N PHE A 273 -7.31 28.10 15.51
CA PHE A 273 -7.39 26.70 15.90
C PHE A 273 -6.16 26.28 16.71
N ILE A 274 -4.98 26.72 16.28
CA ILE A 274 -3.71 26.41 16.96
C ILE A 274 -3.64 27.08 18.34
N SER A 275 -4.13 28.32 18.45
CA SER A 275 -4.20 29.01 19.75
C SER A 275 -5.16 28.32 20.72
N CYS A 276 -6.35 27.92 20.25
CA CYS A 276 -7.27 27.14 21.08
C CYS A 276 -6.68 25.78 21.48
N LEU A 277 -5.99 25.11 20.56
CA LEU A 277 -5.34 23.82 20.83
C LEU A 277 -4.21 23.97 21.88
N ARG A 278 -3.37 24.99 21.75
CA ARG A 278 -2.33 25.33 22.73
C ARG A 278 -2.91 25.59 24.11
N ALA A 279 -4.03 26.30 24.20
CA ALA A 279 -4.69 26.59 25.46
C ALA A 279 -5.25 25.32 26.12
N GLU A 280 -5.89 24.45 25.35
CA GLU A 280 -6.47 23.19 25.84
C GLU A 280 -5.40 22.17 26.28
N LEU A 281 -4.27 22.14 25.58
CA LEU A 281 -3.17 21.20 25.86
C LEU A 281 -2.15 21.73 26.87
N ASP A 282 -2.33 22.95 27.39
CA ASP A 282 -1.39 23.50 28.36
C ASP A 282 -1.46 22.76 29.71
N GLY A 283 -0.30 22.40 30.26
CA GLY A 283 -0.19 21.60 31.49
C GLY A 283 -0.52 20.12 31.34
N VAL A 284 -0.83 19.64 30.13
CA VAL A 284 -1.20 18.26 29.87
C VAL A 284 0.07 17.44 29.69
N LYS A 285 0.20 16.41 30.53
CA LYS A 285 1.35 15.51 30.46
C LYS A 285 1.14 14.48 29.37
N PRO A 286 2.13 14.25 28.49
CA PRO A 286 2.05 13.20 27.50
C PRO A 286 1.96 11.81 28.14
N LEU A 287 1.23 10.89 27.52
CA LEU A 287 1.23 9.50 27.96
C LEU A 287 2.56 8.83 27.58
N PRO A 288 3.12 7.96 28.45
CA PRO A 288 4.36 7.27 28.15
C PRO A 288 4.16 6.33 26.96
N LEU A 289 5.14 6.31 26.05
CA LEU A 289 5.18 5.34 24.97
C LEU A 289 5.31 3.92 25.54
N ALA A 290 4.51 3.00 25.00
CA ALA A 290 4.56 1.59 25.37
C ALA A 290 5.04 0.78 24.17
N GLU A 291 6.05 -0.07 24.39
CA GLU A 291 6.54 -1.00 23.37
C GLU A 291 5.42 -1.97 22.93
N LYS A 292 5.08 -1.98 21.65
CA LYS A 292 4.05 -2.86 21.08
C LYS A 292 4.70 -4.07 20.41
N ARG A 293 4.83 -5.15 21.17
CA ARG A 293 5.49 -6.38 20.75
C ARG A 293 4.60 -7.19 19.81
N LEU A 294 4.94 -7.19 18.51
CA LEU A 294 4.22 -7.95 17.49
C LEU A 294 5.20 -8.54 16.48
N SER A 295 5.29 -9.87 16.42
CA SER A 295 5.97 -10.56 15.32
C SER A 295 5.04 -10.61 14.12
N CYS A 296 5.39 -9.95 13.02
CA CYS A 296 4.53 -9.91 11.84
C CYS A 296 5.30 -9.80 10.52
N ALA A 297 4.58 -10.07 9.45
CA ALA A 297 4.93 -9.70 8.08
C ALA A 297 3.75 -8.93 7.47
N CYS A 298 4.02 -8.01 6.56
CA CYS A 298 3.01 -7.16 5.95
C CYS A 298 3.12 -7.15 4.43
N SER A 299 2.01 -7.29 3.73
CA SER A 299 1.85 -6.83 2.35
C SER A 299 1.51 -5.33 2.34
N SER A 300 1.06 -4.81 1.20
CA SER A 300 0.62 -3.44 1.05
C SER A 300 -0.68 -3.13 1.81
N SER A 301 -1.51 -4.15 2.06
CA SER A 301 -2.87 -4.00 2.59
C SER A 301 -3.21 -4.92 3.75
N ARG A 302 -2.28 -5.81 4.15
CA ARG A 302 -2.55 -6.84 5.15
C ARG A 302 -1.35 -7.12 6.03
N THR A 303 -1.58 -7.10 7.34
CA THR A 303 -0.65 -7.60 8.35
C THR A 303 -0.97 -9.05 8.72
N VAL A 304 0.03 -9.92 8.70
CA VAL A 304 -0.05 -11.28 9.23
C VAL A 304 0.76 -11.34 10.52
N GLU A 305 0.06 -11.47 11.64
CA GLU A 305 0.64 -11.72 12.95
C GLU A 305 1.09 -13.18 13.06
N ILE A 306 2.38 -13.39 13.31
CA ILE A 306 3.01 -14.69 13.41
C ILE A 306 2.90 -15.21 14.85
N GLY A 307 2.33 -16.40 15.01
CA GLY A 307 2.08 -17.01 16.31
C GLY A 307 0.70 -16.68 16.91
N LYS A 308 -0.15 -15.95 16.18
CA LYS A 308 -1.60 -15.91 16.44
C LYS A 308 -2.26 -17.08 15.70
N GLY A 309 -2.18 -18.26 16.30
CA GLY A 309 -2.50 -19.51 15.61
C GLY A 309 -1.36 -20.00 14.73
N VAL A 310 -1.69 -20.86 13.76
CA VAL A 310 -0.72 -21.43 12.80
C VAL A 310 -0.70 -20.58 11.54
N THR A 311 0.46 -20.02 11.19
CA THR A 311 0.66 -19.22 9.97
C THR A 311 1.25 -20.07 8.85
N ILE A 312 0.55 -20.24 7.75
CA ILE A 312 1.03 -21.10 6.65
C ILE A 312 1.93 -20.30 5.71
N ILE A 313 3.19 -20.73 5.54
CA ILE A 313 4.11 -20.16 4.54
C ILE A 313 4.17 -21.11 3.34
N GLY A 314 3.69 -20.67 2.18
CA GLY A 314 3.63 -21.48 0.96
C GLY A 314 4.99 -21.70 0.31
N GLU A 315 5.40 -22.96 0.10
CA GLU A 315 6.75 -23.35 -0.35
C GLU A 315 6.93 -23.54 -1.87
N ARG A 316 5.88 -23.33 -2.67
CA ARG A 316 5.89 -23.81 -4.06
C ARG A 316 6.73 -22.98 -5.02
N ILE A 317 6.97 -21.70 -4.73
CA ILE A 317 7.80 -20.82 -5.55
C ILE A 317 9.27 -20.99 -5.13
N ASN A 318 9.77 -22.20 -5.34
CA ASN A 318 11.15 -22.58 -5.06
C ASN A 318 11.66 -23.57 -6.13
N PRO A 319 12.69 -23.19 -6.93
CA PRO A 319 13.18 -23.97 -8.06
C PRO A 319 13.88 -25.28 -7.68
N THR A 320 14.21 -25.47 -6.40
CA THR A 320 14.90 -26.67 -5.90
C THR A 320 14.09 -27.92 -6.20
N GLY A 321 14.65 -28.81 -7.03
CA GLY A 321 13.99 -30.05 -7.47
C GLY A 321 12.84 -29.86 -8.46
N LYS A 322 12.47 -28.63 -8.86
CA LYS A 322 11.34 -28.35 -9.76
C LYS A 322 11.84 -27.96 -11.15
N LYS A 323 11.82 -28.90 -12.10
CA LYS A 323 12.31 -28.69 -13.48
C LYS A 323 11.57 -27.56 -14.20
N ARG A 324 10.23 -27.60 -14.20
CA ARG A 324 9.39 -26.60 -14.88
C ARG A 324 9.64 -25.17 -14.37
N LEU A 325 9.73 -24.99 -13.05
CA LEU A 325 10.00 -23.67 -12.45
C LEU A 325 11.38 -23.14 -12.84
N ARG A 326 12.42 -24.00 -12.86
CA ARG A 326 13.76 -23.61 -13.33
C ARG A 326 13.77 -23.18 -14.79
N GLU A 327 13.00 -23.85 -15.64
CA GLU A 327 12.88 -23.50 -17.06
C GLU A 327 12.17 -22.14 -17.21
N ALA A 328 11.05 -21.94 -16.50
CA ALA A 328 10.31 -20.68 -16.50
C ALA A 328 11.17 -19.49 -16.03
N ILE A 329 11.89 -19.62 -14.91
CA ILE A 329 12.80 -18.59 -14.39
C ILE A 329 13.88 -18.23 -15.42
N LYS A 330 14.49 -19.23 -16.08
CA LYS A 330 15.52 -19.00 -17.10
C LYS A 330 14.97 -18.36 -18.37
N ALA A 331 13.74 -18.69 -18.74
CA ALA A 331 13.06 -18.13 -19.89
C ALA A 331 12.48 -16.72 -19.62
N GLY A 332 12.42 -16.30 -18.36
CA GLY A 332 11.74 -15.06 -17.96
C GLY A 332 10.22 -15.16 -17.99
N GLU A 333 9.67 -16.38 -17.96
CA GLU A 333 8.23 -16.65 -17.96
C GLU A 333 7.66 -16.47 -16.54
N LEU A 334 7.10 -15.29 -16.26
CA LEU A 334 6.58 -14.93 -14.94
C LEU A 334 5.21 -15.56 -14.64
N ASP A 335 4.44 -15.94 -15.66
CA ASP A 335 3.07 -16.47 -15.52
C ASP A 335 3.00 -17.73 -14.67
N TYR A 336 3.97 -18.62 -14.84
CA TYR A 336 4.04 -19.84 -14.03
C TYR A 336 4.29 -19.52 -12.55
N ILE A 337 5.04 -18.45 -12.25
CA ILE A 337 5.32 -18.00 -10.89
C ILE A 337 4.08 -17.33 -10.29
N ILE A 338 3.43 -16.44 -11.06
CA ILE A 338 2.21 -15.73 -10.69
C ILE A 338 1.07 -16.71 -10.41
N SER A 339 0.85 -17.68 -11.30
CA SER A 339 -0.19 -18.70 -11.12
C SER A 339 0.03 -19.56 -9.87
N GLU A 340 1.28 -19.88 -9.54
CA GLU A 340 1.62 -20.58 -8.30
C GLU A 340 1.42 -19.69 -7.06
N ALA A 341 1.69 -18.38 -7.15
CA ALA A 341 1.45 -17.43 -6.06
C ALA A 341 -0.04 -17.33 -5.73
N VAL A 342 -0.87 -17.13 -6.75
CA VAL A 342 -2.33 -17.07 -6.60
C VAL A 342 -2.86 -18.40 -6.05
N ARG A 343 -2.47 -19.53 -6.64
CA ARG A 343 -2.95 -20.85 -6.20
C ARG A 343 -2.61 -21.15 -4.75
N GLN A 344 -1.41 -20.80 -4.30
CA GLN A 344 -1.03 -20.98 -2.90
C GLN A 344 -1.88 -20.12 -1.96
N THR A 345 -2.16 -18.87 -2.36
CA THR A 345 -3.03 -17.96 -1.61
C THR A 345 -4.46 -18.50 -1.51
N GLU A 346 -5.03 -18.95 -2.64
CA GLU A 346 -6.37 -19.57 -2.71
C GLU A 346 -6.49 -20.84 -1.86
N THR A 347 -5.40 -21.60 -1.73
CA THR A 347 -5.34 -22.82 -0.93
C THR A 347 -4.99 -22.57 0.55
N GLY A 348 -4.89 -21.30 0.96
CA GLY A 348 -4.78 -20.90 2.37
C GLY A 348 -3.38 -20.54 2.84
N ALA A 349 -2.39 -20.40 1.96
CA ALA A 349 -1.12 -19.79 2.34
C ALA A 349 -1.36 -18.35 2.81
N GLN A 350 -0.74 -18.00 3.93
CA GLN A 350 -0.85 -16.66 4.54
C GLN A 350 0.41 -15.83 4.31
N VAL A 351 1.53 -16.47 3.94
CA VAL A 351 2.77 -15.86 3.47
C VAL A 351 3.27 -16.72 2.30
N LEU A 352 3.96 -16.12 1.32
CA LEU A 352 4.56 -16.87 0.21
C LEU A 352 6.08 -16.81 0.28
N ASP A 353 6.72 -17.98 0.27
CA ASP A 353 8.17 -18.11 0.09
C ASP A 353 8.54 -17.93 -1.38
N ILE A 354 9.43 -16.98 -1.66
CA ILE A 354 9.88 -16.62 -3.01
C ILE A 354 11.38 -16.86 -3.11
N ASN A 355 11.76 -17.99 -3.71
CA ASN A 355 13.15 -18.34 -4.00
C ASN A 355 13.39 -18.35 -5.51
N MET A 356 14.35 -17.54 -5.97
CA MET A 356 14.72 -17.44 -7.39
C MET A 356 16.09 -18.04 -7.69
N GLY A 357 16.71 -18.74 -6.75
CA GLY A 357 18.06 -19.29 -6.86
C GLY A 357 18.18 -20.34 -7.96
N VAL A 358 18.67 -19.93 -9.13
CA VAL A 358 18.98 -20.82 -10.25
C VAL A 358 20.41 -20.55 -10.74
N PRO A 359 21.24 -21.58 -10.98
CA PRO A 359 22.58 -21.37 -11.52
C PRO A 359 22.54 -20.68 -12.90
N GLY A 360 23.33 -19.62 -13.05
CA GLY A 360 23.57 -18.92 -14.31
C GLY A 360 22.59 -17.79 -14.64
N ILE A 361 21.80 -17.31 -13.67
CA ILE A 361 20.97 -16.11 -13.83
C ILE A 361 21.48 -14.95 -12.95
N ASP A 362 21.07 -13.74 -13.28
CA ASP A 362 21.20 -12.57 -12.41
C ASP A 362 20.07 -12.62 -11.36
N GLU A 363 20.34 -13.28 -10.24
CA GLU A 363 19.35 -13.49 -9.18
C GLU A 363 18.81 -12.16 -8.59
N PRO A 364 19.64 -11.13 -8.28
CA PRO A 364 19.15 -9.82 -7.86
C PRO A 364 18.17 -9.16 -8.84
N ASP A 365 18.44 -9.23 -10.14
CA ASP A 365 17.54 -8.66 -11.15
C ASP A 365 16.23 -9.46 -11.27
N VAL A 366 16.32 -10.79 -11.28
CA VAL A 366 15.16 -11.68 -11.41
C VAL A 366 14.24 -11.56 -10.19
N ILE A 367 14.78 -11.59 -8.97
CA ILE A 367 13.95 -11.49 -7.76
C ILE A 367 13.26 -10.13 -7.66
N ARG A 368 13.92 -9.04 -8.08
CA ARG A 368 13.31 -7.70 -8.15
C ARG A 368 12.09 -7.68 -9.08
N ARG A 369 12.18 -8.30 -10.26
CA ARG A 369 11.06 -8.41 -11.21
C ARG A 369 9.93 -9.29 -10.65
N VAL A 370 10.27 -10.45 -10.10
CA VAL A 370 9.29 -11.39 -9.55
C VAL A 370 8.54 -10.79 -8.36
N VAL A 371 9.23 -10.11 -7.44
CA VAL A 371 8.59 -9.47 -6.29
C VAL A 371 7.57 -8.42 -6.74
N LYS A 372 7.93 -7.55 -7.71
CA LYS A 372 7.00 -6.55 -8.27
C LYS A 372 5.74 -7.19 -8.88
N GLU A 373 5.90 -8.27 -9.64
CA GLU A 373 4.77 -8.94 -10.28
C GLU A 373 3.89 -9.72 -9.30
N VAL A 374 4.50 -10.44 -8.35
CA VAL A 374 3.77 -11.24 -7.36
C VAL A 374 2.99 -10.34 -6.39
N GLN A 375 3.61 -9.28 -5.86
CA GLN A 375 2.92 -8.40 -4.91
C GLN A 375 1.73 -7.64 -5.53
N SER A 376 1.60 -7.61 -6.86
CA SER A 376 0.46 -6.99 -7.53
C SER A 376 -0.71 -7.93 -7.79
N VAL A 377 -0.55 -9.26 -7.60
CA VAL A 377 -1.67 -10.23 -7.64
C VAL A 377 -2.17 -10.62 -6.27
N VAL A 378 -1.28 -10.74 -5.29
CA VAL A 378 -1.62 -11.31 -3.99
C VAL A 378 -1.60 -10.26 -2.89
N ASP A 379 -2.48 -10.44 -1.91
CA ASP A 379 -2.59 -9.58 -0.72
C ASP A 379 -1.82 -10.15 0.48
N VAL A 380 -1.17 -11.31 0.34
CA VAL A 380 -0.39 -11.95 1.41
C VAL A 380 1.06 -11.47 1.45
N PRO A 381 1.68 -11.38 2.65
CA PRO A 381 3.08 -11.02 2.77
C PRO A 381 4.03 -11.97 2.03
N LEU A 382 5.22 -11.48 1.66
CA LEU A 382 6.26 -12.26 1.01
C LEU A 382 7.43 -12.56 1.94
N GLN A 383 7.93 -13.78 1.84
CA GLN A 383 9.20 -14.22 2.40
C GLN A 383 10.22 -14.29 1.25
N ILE A 384 11.27 -13.49 1.34
CA ILE A 384 12.31 -13.37 0.33
C ILE A 384 13.40 -14.39 0.68
N ASP A 385 13.48 -15.47 -0.10
CA ASP A 385 14.39 -16.59 0.12
C ASP A 385 15.57 -16.58 -0.85
N SER A 386 16.77 -16.35 -0.30
CA SER A 386 18.02 -16.47 -1.04
C SER A 386 19.23 -16.68 -0.13
N SER A 387 20.27 -17.29 -0.69
CA SER A 387 21.59 -17.33 -0.06
C SER A 387 22.49 -16.14 -0.44
N ASN A 388 22.05 -15.30 -1.39
CA ASN A 388 22.76 -14.12 -1.86
C ASN A 388 22.21 -12.85 -1.18
N PRO A 389 22.99 -12.16 -0.32
CA PRO A 389 22.56 -10.93 0.33
C PRO A 389 22.15 -9.82 -0.64
N GLU A 390 22.80 -9.72 -1.82
CA GLU A 390 22.45 -8.73 -2.84
C GLU A 390 21.06 -9.00 -3.43
N ALA A 391 20.69 -10.27 -3.59
CA ALA A 391 19.36 -10.64 -4.07
C ALA A 391 18.29 -10.35 -3.01
N ILE A 392 18.58 -10.62 -1.74
CA ILE A 392 17.70 -10.27 -0.61
C ILE A 392 17.44 -8.77 -0.59
N GLU A 393 18.49 -7.95 -0.63
CA GLU A 393 18.36 -6.49 -0.62
C GLU A 393 17.61 -5.98 -1.85
N ALA A 394 17.91 -6.49 -3.05
CA ALA A 394 17.23 -6.10 -4.28
C ALA A 394 15.72 -6.40 -4.25
N GLY A 395 15.32 -7.57 -3.72
CA GLY A 395 13.91 -7.94 -3.58
C GLY A 395 13.19 -7.10 -2.53
N ILE A 396 13.80 -6.91 -1.36
CA ILE A 396 13.17 -6.17 -0.25
C ILE A 396 13.07 -4.67 -0.54
N ARG A 397 14.03 -4.09 -1.26
CA ARG A 397 13.99 -2.66 -1.63
C ARG A 397 12.70 -2.31 -2.37
N VAL A 398 12.29 -3.14 -3.33
CA VAL A 398 11.07 -2.93 -4.15
C VAL A 398 9.80 -3.57 -3.58
N TYR A 399 9.89 -4.20 -2.40
CA TYR A 399 8.72 -4.83 -1.79
C TYR A 399 7.81 -3.79 -1.12
N ASN A 400 6.52 -3.78 -1.45
CA ASN A 400 5.52 -2.92 -0.81
C ASN A 400 4.98 -3.59 0.46
N GLY A 401 5.73 -3.48 1.54
CA GLY A 401 5.38 -4.06 2.83
C GLY A 401 6.59 -4.37 3.71
N ARG A 402 6.35 -5.22 4.71
CA ARG A 402 7.36 -5.73 5.65
C ARG A 402 7.59 -7.22 5.37
N ALA A 403 8.71 -7.52 4.70
CA ALA A 403 9.05 -8.88 4.29
C ALA A 403 9.58 -9.74 5.45
N ILE A 404 9.61 -11.05 5.22
CA ILE A 404 10.44 -11.99 5.99
C ILE A 404 11.70 -12.30 5.17
N ILE A 405 12.89 -12.13 5.74
CA ILE A 405 14.15 -12.59 5.15
C ILE A 405 14.34 -14.06 5.49
N ASN A 406 14.46 -14.89 4.47
CA ASN A 406 14.90 -16.28 4.57
C ASN A 406 16.27 -16.40 3.87
N SER A 407 17.39 -16.43 4.57
CA SER A 407 17.54 -16.46 6.03
C SER A 407 18.90 -15.92 6.47
N VAL A 408 19.10 -15.85 7.79
CA VAL A 408 20.41 -15.71 8.43
C VAL A 408 20.76 -17.02 9.14
N ASN A 409 22.05 -17.28 9.35
CA ASN A 409 22.50 -18.39 10.20
C ASN A 409 23.49 -17.93 11.27
N GLY A 410 23.87 -18.83 12.18
CA GLY A 410 24.75 -18.55 13.32
C GLY A 410 26.20 -18.20 12.96
N LYS A 411 26.60 -18.21 11.67
CA LYS A 411 27.93 -17.74 11.26
C LYS A 411 28.00 -16.22 11.31
N ARG A 412 29.07 -15.66 11.90
CA ARG A 412 29.20 -14.20 12.03
C ARG A 412 29.13 -13.48 10.68
N GLU A 413 29.75 -14.03 9.64
CA GLU A 413 29.71 -13.47 8.29
C GLU A 413 28.27 -13.35 7.72
N SER A 414 27.40 -14.32 8.03
CA SER A 414 26.00 -14.28 7.58
C SER A 414 25.24 -13.18 8.32
N MET A 415 25.39 -13.12 9.65
CA MET A 415 24.74 -12.12 10.50
C MET A 415 25.18 -10.68 10.13
N ASP A 416 26.47 -10.46 9.92
CA ASP A 416 27.04 -9.16 9.58
C ASP A 416 26.56 -8.62 8.21
N LYS A 417 26.15 -9.51 7.29
CA LYS A 417 25.59 -9.13 5.99
C LYS A 417 24.07 -8.94 6.02
N ILE A 418 23.34 -9.78 6.75
CA ILE A 418 21.88 -9.82 6.71
C ILE A 418 21.22 -8.88 7.71
N PHE A 419 21.73 -8.75 8.94
CA PHE A 419 21.10 -7.89 9.95
C PHE A 419 21.07 -6.40 9.57
N PRO A 420 22.10 -5.82 8.92
CA PRO A 420 21.98 -4.45 8.41
C PRO A 420 20.85 -4.27 7.40
N ILE A 421 20.66 -5.24 6.49
CA ILE A 421 19.57 -5.24 5.50
C ILE A 421 18.21 -5.31 6.24
N ALA A 422 18.07 -6.27 7.16
CA ALA A 422 16.86 -6.42 7.95
C ALA A 422 16.50 -5.15 8.72
N LYS A 423 17.49 -4.52 9.37
CA LYS A 423 17.29 -3.28 10.12
C LYS A 423 16.92 -2.11 9.22
N LYS A 424 17.58 -1.98 8.06
CA LYS A 424 17.36 -0.89 7.11
C LYS A 424 15.93 -0.90 6.54
N TYR A 425 15.41 -2.08 6.22
CA TYR A 425 14.09 -2.22 5.58
C TYR A 425 12.98 -2.67 6.54
N GLY A 426 13.27 -2.79 7.84
CA GLY A 426 12.30 -3.20 8.86
C GLY A 426 11.80 -4.64 8.71
N ALA A 427 12.58 -5.52 8.09
CA ALA A 427 12.16 -6.89 7.79
C ALA A 427 12.29 -7.81 9.01
N SER A 428 11.39 -8.78 9.11
CA SER A 428 11.54 -9.92 10.03
C SER A 428 12.57 -10.90 9.44
N VAL A 429 13.26 -11.69 10.26
CA VAL A 429 14.37 -12.55 9.82
C VAL A 429 14.21 -13.96 10.36
N ILE A 430 14.35 -14.95 9.48
CA ILE A 430 14.47 -16.35 9.87
C ILE A 430 15.92 -16.66 10.22
N GLY A 431 16.18 -17.03 11.48
CA GLY A 431 17.46 -17.52 11.98
C GLY A 431 17.55 -19.04 11.95
N LEU A 432 18.38 -19.57 11.06
CA LEU A 432 18.68 -21.00 10.97
C LEU A 432 19.65 -21.41 12.08
N THR A 433 19.29 -22.43 12.84
CA THR A 433 20.12 -22.99 13.93
C THR A 433 21.29 -23.85 13.42
N LEU A 434 22.12 -23.28 12.53
CA LEU A 434 23.39 -23.83 12.08
C LEU A 434 24.48 -22.76 12.20
N ASP A 435 25.73 -23.18 12.35
CA ASP A 435 26.87 -22.28 12.47
C ASP A 435 28.09 -22.79 11.67
N GLU A 436 29.30 -22.43 12.10
CA GLU A 436 30.56 -22.87 11.49
C GLU A 436 30.73 -24.40 11.49
N ASP A 437 30.19 -25.10 12.50
CA ASP A 437 30.29 -26.56 12.64
C ASP A 437 29.12 -27.30 11.94
N GLY A 438 28.21 -26.56 11.30
CA GLY A 438 27.07 -27.10 10.57
C GLY A 438 25.81 -27.20 11.42
N ILE A 439 24.98 -28.22 11.15
CA ILE A 439 23.70 -28.41 11.85
C ILE A 439 23.94 -29.23 13.12
N PRO A 440 23.57 -28.75 14.32
CA PRO A 440 23.79 -29.50 15.55
C PRO A 440 22.92 -30.76 15.65
N ALA A 441 23.49 -31.82 16.24
CA ALA A 441 22.77 -33.07 16.46
C ALA A 441 21.69 -32.98 17.56
N THR A 442 21.90 -32.16 18.59
CA THR A 442 21.06 -32.12 19.80
C THR A 442 20.22 -30.85 19.88
N ALA A 443 19.03 -30.93 20.48
CA ALA A 443 18.16 -29.78 20.72
C ALA A 443 18.84 -28.64 21.50
N GLU A 444 19.63 -28.95 22.53
CA GLU A 444 20.28 -27.97 23.42
C GLU A 444 21.27 -27.08 22.65
N LYS A 445 22.08 -27.69 21.78
CA LYS A 445 23.00 -26.93 20.91
C LYS A 445 22.28 -26.03 19.92
N ARG A 446 21.09 -26.42 19.44
CA ARG A 446 20.27 -25.54 18.59
C ARG A 446 19.77 -24.31 19.38
N VAL A 447 19.45 -24.49 20.66
CA VAL A 447 19.12 -23.39 21.58
C VAL A 447 20.32 -22.46 21.79
N GLU A 448 21.54 -22.99 21.89
CA GLU A 448 22.78 -22.18 22.00
C GLU A 448 23.01 -21.33 20.75
N ILE A 449 22.84 -21.89 19.55
CA ILE A 449 22.95 -21.13 18.29
C ILE A 449 21.84 -20.08 18.19
N ALA A 450 20.61 -20.41 18.57
CA ALA A 450 19.52 -19.44 18.61
C ALA A 450 19.86 -18.25 19.55
N ASP A 451 20.46 -18.52 20.71
CA ASP A 451 20.96 -17.48 21.64
C ASP A 451 21.97 -16.55 20.97
N LYS A 452 22.94 -17.14 20.25
CA LYS A 452 23.96 -16.40 19.49
C LYS A 452 23.32 -15.49 18.45
N ILE A 453 22.36 -15.99 17.68
CA ILE A 453 21.65 -15.24 16.63
C ILE A 453 20.86 -14.08 17.26
N ILE A 454 20.04 -14.36 18.28
CA ILE A 454 19.17 -13.35 18.93
C ILE A 454 20.02 -12.28 19.62
N SER A 455 21.06 -12.67 20.34
CA SER A 455 21.95 -11.74 21.03
C SER A 455 22.71 -10.86 20.03
N THR A 456 23.18 -11.43 18.92
CA THR A 456 23.83 -10.65 17.86
C THR A 456 22.85 -9.70 17.18
N ALA A 457 21.61 -10.13 16.90
CA ALA A 457 20.58 -9.28 16.28
C ALA A 457 20.31 -8.00 17.10
N LYS A 458 20.35 -8.08 18.43
CA LYS A 458 20.23 -6.92 19.33
C LYS A 458 21.34 -5.89 19.14
N GLU A 459 22.57 -6.32 18.83
CA GLU A 459 23.69 -5.41 18.53
C GLU A 459 23.40 -4.54 17.29
N TYR A 460 22.59 -5.04 16.36
CA TYR A 460 22.14 -4.33 15.14
C TYR A 460 20.80 -3.60 15.33
N GLY A 461 20.24 -3.59 16.55
CA GLY A 461 18.98 -2.91 16.85
C GLY A 461 17.73 -3.63 16.37
N LEU A 462 17.80 -4.95 16.17
CA LEU A 462 16.65 -5.83 15.99
C LEU A 462 16.21 -6.39 17.34
N CYS A 463 14.91 -6.57 17.53
CA CYS A 463 14.34 -7.16 18.74
C CYS A 463 13.91 -8.62 18.52
N GLU A 464 13.56 -9.31 19.60
CA GLU A 464 13.08 -10.69 19.55
C GLU A 464 11.84 -10.87 18.66
N ASN A 465 11.00 -9.83 18.53
CA ASN A 465 9.81 -9.90 17.68
C ASN A 465 10.15 -9.90 16.18
N ASP A 466 11.34 -9.40 15.82
CA ASP A 466 11.83 -9.40 14.45
C ASP A 466 12.45 -10.75 14.05
N ILE A 467 12.68 -11.66 15.03
CA ILE A 467 13.39 -12.92 14.81
C ILE A 467 12.43 -14.10 14.89
N ILE A 468 12.49 -14.96 13.87
CA ILE A 468 11.81 -16.25 13.80
C ILE A 468 12.90 -17.33 13.74
N ILE A 469 12.84 -18.35 14.59
CA ILE A 469 13.88 -19.38 14.61
C ILE A 469 13.45 -20.61 13.83
N ASP A 470 14.30 -21.03 12.88
CA ASP A 470 14.18 -22.34 12.22
C ASP A 470 15.10 -23.34 12.92
N CYS A 471 14.48 -24.35 13.53
CA CYS A 471 15.20 -25.41 14.23
C CYS A 471 15.81 -26.43 13.27
N LEU A 472 15.77 -26.24 11.95
CA LEU A 472 16.33 -27.05 10.86
C LEU A 472 15.90 -28.52 10.83
N VAL A 473 14.92 -28.81 9.98
CA VAL A 473 14.47 -30.19 9.72
C VAL A 473 15.57 -31.03 9.05
N LEU A 474 15.90 -32.16 9.65
CA LEU A 474 16.80 -33.16 9.08
C LEU A 474 16.05 -34.20 8.24
N THR A 475 16.72 -34.75 7.23
CA THR A 475 16.14 -35.77 6.34
C THR A 475 16.12 -37.14 7.04
N ALA A 476 14.92 -37.72 7.21
CA ALA A 476 14.74 -38.98 7.92
C ALA A 476 15.44 -40.17 7.23
N SER A 477 15.63 -40.09 5.91
CA SER A 477 16.34 -41.11 5.13
C SER A 477 17.85 -41.18 5.42
N ALA A 478 18.44 -40.08 5.92
CA ALA A 478 19.88 -39.99 6.17
C ALA A 478 20.22 -39.89 7.67
N GLN A 479 19.43 -39.15 8.44
CA GLN A 479 19.71 -38.80 9.84
C GLN A 479 18.51 -39.12 10.76
N GLN A 480 17.95 -40.33 10.61
CA GLN A 480 16.72 -40.73 11.29
C GLN A 480 16.73 -40.54 12.81
N ALA A 481 17.88 -40.79 13.46
CA ALA A 481 18.02 -40.69 14.92
C ALA A 481 17.81 -39.25 15.45
N ASP A 482 18.10 -38.25 14.61
CA ASP A 482 18.14 -36.84 15.01
C ASP A 482 16.87 -36.08 14.60
N VAL A 483 15.94 -36.72 13.88
CA VAL A 483 14.69 -36.10 13.38
C VAL A 483 13.86 -35.48 14.53
N MET A 484 13.84 -36.15 15.68
CA MET A 484 13.10 -35.69 16.86
C MET A 484 13.80 -34.55 17.61
N GLU A 485 15.11 -34.38 17.44
CA GLU A 485 15.86 -33.30 18.10
C GLU A 485 15.44 -31.93 17.57
N THR A 486 15.04 -31.85 16.30
CA THR A 486 14.42 -30.65 15.73
C THR A 486 13.15 -30.26 16.48
N LEU A 487 12.26 -31.22 16.75
CA LEU A 487 10.99 -30.96 17.42
C LEU A 487 11.19 -30.59 18.90
N LYS A 488 12.11 -31.28 19.58
CA LYS A 488 12.44 -30.98 20.99
C LYS A 488 13.01 -29.58 21.19
N ALA A 489 13.70 -29.01 20.20
CA ALA A 489 14.25 -27.66 20.29
C ALA A 489 13.17 -26.57 20.28
N ILE A 490 12.04 -26.79 19.60
CA ILE A 490 10.96 -25.80 19.46
C ILE A 490 10.48 -25.25 20.81
N PRO A 491 9.97 -26.09 21.75
CA PRO A 491 9.49 -25.57 23.03
C PRO A 491 10.61 -24.91 23.86
N LEU A 492 11.83 -25.45 23.82
CA LEU A 492 12.97 -24.89 24.56
C LEU A 492 13.31 -23.46 24.12
N ILE A 493 13.32 -23.21 22.80
CA ILE A 493 13.60 -21.89 22.22
C ILE A 493 12.48 -20.91 22.57
N LYS A 494 11.22 -21.36 22.47
CA LYS A 494 10.05 -20.52 22.78
C LYS A 494 10.00 -20.14 24.26
N GLU A 495 10.21 -21.10 25.16
CA GLU A 495 10.22 -20.86 26.60
C GLU A 495 11.36 -19.94 27.03
N LYS A 496 12.56 -20.09 26.43
CA LYS A 496 13.73 -19.30 26.79
C LYS A 496 13.70 -17.87 26.25
N PHE A 497 13.25 -17.67 25.01
CA PHE A 497 13.41 -16.39 24.31
C PHE A 497 12.09 -15.70 23.94
N GLY A 498 10.96 -16.40 23.97
CA GLY A 498 9.66 -15.84 23.56
C GLY A 498 9.51 -15.59 22.06
N VAL A 499 10.50 -15.97 21.24
CA VAL A 499 10.48 -15.84 19.77
C VAL A 499 9.52 -16.82 19.12
N LYS A 500 9.17 -16.56 17.86
CA LYS A 500 8.36 -17.46 17.03
C LYS A 500 9.25 -18.49 16.32
N THR A 501 8.66 -19.60 15.88
CA THR A 501 9.38 -20.70 15.24
C THR A 501 8.80 -21.08 13.88
N THR A 502 9.68 -21.45 12.95
CA THR A 502 9.33 -21.95 11.61
C THR A 502 10.10 -23.24 11.32
N LEU A 503 9.65 -23.99 10.33
CA LEU A 503 10.31 -25.19 9.81
C LEU A 503 9.93 -25.42 8.36
N GLY A 504 10.90 -25.76 7.51
CA GLY A 504 10.69 -26.45 6.24
C GLY A 504 10.24 -27.90 6.45
N ALA A 505 8.98 -28.10 6.86
CA ALA A 505 8.45 -29.40 7.29
C ALA A 505 8.58 -30.48 6.20
N SER A 506 8.49 -30.10 4.92
CA SER A 506 8.61 -30.99 3.76
C SER A 506 10.00 -31.64 3.60
N ASN A 507 11.04 -31.11 4.26
CA ASN A 507 12.41 -31.62 4.14
C ASN A 507 12.58 -33.01 4.78
N VAL A 508 11.78 -33.33 5.81
CA VAL A 508 11.90 -34.59 6.57
C VAL A 508 11.82 -35.83 5.67
N SER A 509 11.05 -35.76 4.59
CA SER A 509 10.72 -36.89 3.72
C SER A 509 11.61 -37.02 2.49
N PHE A 510 12.62 -36.15 2.30
CA PHE A 510 13.49 -36.24 1.13
C PHE A 510 14.14 -37.63 1.00
N GLY A 511 14.07 -38.20 -0.21
CA GLY A 511 14.59 -39.53 -0.52
C GLY A 511 13.66 -40.71 -0.15
N LEU A 512 12.46 -40.45 0.40
CA LEU A 512 11.50 -41.50 0.77
C LEU A 512 10.28 -41.55 -0.17
N PRO A 513 9.64 -42.73 -0.37
CA PRO A 513 8.38 -42.84 -1.09
C PRO A 513 7.20 -42.34 -0.26
N LYS A 514 6.08 -42.00 -0.93
CA LYS A 514 4.84 -41.50 -0.28
C LYS A 514 5.08 -40.36 0.71
N ARG A 515 5.89 -39.39 0.28
CA ARG A 515 6.35 -38.24 1.08
C ARG A 515 5.22 -37.50 1.79
N GLU A 516 4.07 -37.37 1.14
CA GLU A 516 2.88 -36.70 1.67
C GLU A 516 2.45 -37.23 3.04
N ILE A 517 2.52 -38.55 3.26
CA ILE A 517 2.14 -39.16 4.55
C ILE A 517 3.13 -38.77 5.65
N ILE A 518 4.43 -38.81 5.33
CA ILE A 518 5.49 -38.46 6.28
C ILE A 518 5.43 -36.97 6.61
N ASN A 519 5.27 -36.11 5.59
CA ASN A 519 5.14 -34.67 5.75
C ASN A 519 3.94 -34.32 6.64
N ALA A 520 2.75 -34.84 6.34
CA ALA A 520 1.55 -34.58 7.12
C ALA A 520 1.70 -35.06 8.59
N THR A 521 2.28 -36.24 8.79
CA THR A 521 2.52 -36.79 10.14
C THR A 521 3.52 -35.93 10.92
N TYR A 522 4.64 -35.56 10.29
CA TYR A 522 5.66 -34.73 10.92
C TYR A 522 5.16 -33.32 11.21
N LEU A 523 4.36 -32.75 10.30
CA LEU A 523 3.70 -31.46 10.49
C LEU A 523 2.77 -31.49 11.71
N ALA A 524 1.92 -32.53 11.84
CA ALA A 524 1.06 -32.69 13.01
C ALA A 524 1.86 -32.75 14.32
N MET A 525 2.98 -33.48 14.31
CA MET A 525 3.90 -33.54 15.45
C MET A 525 4.51 -32.16 15.74
N ALA A 526 5.06 -31.47 14.73
CA ALA A 526 5.68 -30.17 14.91
C ALA A 526 4.70 -29.13 15.48
N LEU A 527 3.45 -29.11 14.99
CA LEU A 527 2.40 -28.24 15.52
C LEU A 527 2.11 -28.53 17.00
N SER A 528 2.07 -29.81 17.41
CA SER A 528 1.90 -30.19 18.82
C SER A 528 3.08 -29.81 19.72
N TYR A 529 4.28 -29.64 19.17
CA TYR A 529 5.45 -29.12 19.86
C TYR A 529 5.49 -27.58 19.89
N GLY A 530 4.51 -26.92 19.27
CA GLY A 530 4.33 -25.47 19.32
C GLY A 530 4.89 -24.72 18.11
N LEU A 531 5.08 -25.36 16.95
CA LEU A 531 5.47 -24.68 15.72
C LEU A 531 4.47 -23.57 15.34
N ASP A 532 4.94 -22.35 15.06
CA ASP A 532 4.09 -21.20 14.74
C ASP A 532 3.82 -21.06 13.24
N ALA A 533 4.86 -21.17 12.41
CA ALA A 533 4.78 -20.82 11.00
C ALA A 533 5.44 -21.86 10.08
N PRO A 534 4.82 -23.02 9.80
CA PRO A 534 5.39 -24.01 8.90
C PRO A 534 5.56 -23.47 7.46
N ILE A 535 6.74 -23.71 6.88
CA ILE A 535 6.97 -23.63 5.42
C ILE A 535 6.56 -24.98 4.84
N THR A 536 5.45 -24.98 4.10
CA THR A 536 4.79 -26.20 3.62
C THR A 536 3.99 -25.96 2.34
N ASP A 537 3.70 -27.01 1.59
CA ASP A 537 2.85 -26.94 0.40
C ASP A 537 1.38 -26.84 0.80
N SER A 538 0.78 -25.65 0.64
CA SER A 538 -0.66 -25.40 0.89
C SER A 538 -1.57 -26.05 -0.15
N THR A 539 -1.04 -26.41 -1.32
CA THR A 539 -1.82 -27.04 -2.41
C THR A 539 -2.04 -28.54 -2.19
N LEU A 540 -1.35 -29.13 -1.20
CA LEU A 540 -1.57 -30.50 -0.77
C LEU A 540 -2.63 -30.56 0.32
N GLU A 541 -3.78 -31.13 -0.02
CA GLU A 541 -4.93 -31.23 0.90
C GLU A 541 -4.59 -32.01 2.18
N SER A 542 -3.67 -32.98 2.13
CA SER A 542 -3.21 -33.71 3.33
C SER A 542 -2.55 -32.80 4.38
N ASN A 543 -1.79 -31.78 3.96
CA ASN A 543 -1.21 -30.80 4.88
C ASN A 543 -2.31 -29.89 5.44
N MET A 544 -3.23 -29.44 4.59
CA MET A 544 -4.33 -28.56 5.00
C MET A 544 -5.31 -29.25 5.95
N GLN A 545 -5.60 -30.54 5.73
CA GLN A 545 -6.39 -31.38 6.65
C GLN A 545 -5.76 -31.43 8.04
N VAL A 546 -4.43 -31.62 8.12
CA VAL A 546 -3.70 -31.61 9.40
C VAL A 546 -3.84 -30.26 10.09
N ILE A 547 -3.64 -29.15 9.37
CA ILE A 547 -3.69 -27.80 9.95
C ILE A 547 -5.11 -27.44 10.41
N ARG A 548 -6.14 -27.69 9.59
CA ARG A 548 -7.54 -27.45 9.95
C ARG A 548 -7.95 -28.28 11.16
N SER A 549 -7.59 -29.57 11.18
CA SER A 549 -7.84 -30.45 12.33
C SER A 549 -7.13 -29.97 13.59
N PHE A 550 -5.86 -29.57 13.46
CA PHE A 550 -5.11 -29.00 14.58
C PHE A 550 -5.78 -27.75 15.13
N ARG A 551 -6.25 -26.83 14.27
CA ARG A 551 -6.95 -25.61 14.69
C ARG A 551 -8.23 -25.91 15.47
N VAL A 552 -9.01 -26.90 15.06
CA VAL A 552 -10.19 -27.36 15.83
C VAL A 552 -9.77 -27.90 17.20
N LEU A 553 -8.81 -28.83 17.23
CA LEU A 553 -8.37 -29.49 18.47
C LEU A 553 -7.73 -28.54 19.48
N THR A 554 -7.13 -27.45 19.00
CA THR A 554 -6.47 -26.43 19.83
C THR A 554 -7.33 -25.19 20.07
N ASN A 555 -8.60 -25.20 19.62
CA ASN A 555 -9.54 -24.09 19.76
C ASN A 555 -9.08 -22.80 19.07
N TYR A 556 -8.26 -22.89 18.02
CA TYR A 556 -7.98 -21.77 17.10
C TYR A 556 -9.09 -21.58 16.07
N ASP A 557 -9.83 -22.64 15.73
CA ASP A 557 -11.05 -22.57 14.93
C ASP A 557 -12.25 -22.61 15.88
N GLU A 558 -12.63 -21.44 16.39
CA GLU A 558 -13.75 -21.33 17.33
C GLU A 558 -15.03 -21.86 16.70
N ARG A 559 -15.74 -22.73 17.44
CA ARG A 559 -16.95 -23.43 16.97
C ARG A 559 -16.74 -24.30 15.73
N SER A 560 -15.49 -24.55 15.35
CA SER A 560 -15.13 -25.32 14.16
C SER A 560 -15.69 -24.74 12.85
N GLU A 561 -15.91 -23.42 12.79
CA GLU A 561 -16.56 -22.77 11.64
C GLU A 561 -15.79 -22.99 10.34
N ALA A 562 -14.47 -22.80 10.35
CA ALA A 562 -13.64 -22.98 9.16
C ALA A 562 -13.57 -24.46 8.75
N TYR A 563 -13.51 -25.37 9.72
CA TYR A 563 -13.50 -26.81 9.47
C TYR A 563 -14.84 -27.30 8.87
N ILE A 564 -15.97 -26.84 9.43
CA ILE A 564 -17.31 -27.17 8.90
C ILE A 564 -17.51 -26.54 7.52
N ALA A 565 -17.02 -25.32 7.27
CA ALA A 565 -17.07 -24.74 5.93
C ALA A 565 -16.28 -25.57 4.90
N ALA A 566 -15.14 -26.13 5.30
CA ALA A 566 -14.31 -26.96 4.42
C ALA A 566 -14.90 -28.37 4.17
N TYR A 567 -15.50 -29.01 5.18
CA TYR A 567 -15.89 -30.44 5.11
C TYR A 567 -17.39 -30.71 5.30
N GLY A 568 -18.19 -29.73 5.69
CA GLY A 568 -19.62 -29.89 6.02
C GLY A 568 -20.49 -30.32 4.84
N GLY A 569 -20.07 -30.02 3.60
CA GLY A 569 -20.71 -30.49 2.37
C GLY A 569 -20.36 -31.93 1.98
N GLU A 570 -19.27 -32.50 2.49
CA GLU A 570 -18.81 -33.83 2.09
C GLU A 570 -19.72 -34.97 2.60
N GLN A 571 -20.48 -34.74 3.68
CA GLN A 571 -21.49 -35.69 4.14
C GLN A 571 -22.68 -35.84 3.16
N ALA A 572 -22.92 -34.85 2.29
CA ALA A 572 -23.93 -34.96 1.21
C ALA A 572 -23.36 -35.54 -0.10
N ALA A 573 -22.02 -35.55 -0.26
CA ALA A 573 -21.35 -35.89 -1.51
C ALA A 573 -20.75 -37.32 -1.55
N GLN A 574 -20.95 -38.15 -0.53
CA GLN A 574 -20.42 -39.53 -0.46
C GLN A 574 -20.98 -40.53 -1.52
N VAL A 575 -21.63 -40.07 -2.59
CA VAL A 575 -22.08 -40.91 -3.73
C VAL A 575 -21.32 -40.65 -5.04
N ALA A 576 -20.40 -39.68 -5.12
CA ALA A 576 -19.59 -39.49 -6.32
C ALA A 576 -18.09 -39.48 -6.00
N ALA A 577 -17.36 -40.41 -6.61
CA ALA A 577 -15.90 -40.52 -6.49
C ALA A 577 -15.22 -39.23 -7.00
N PRO A 578 -14.11 -38.79 -6.39
CA PRO A 578 -13.37 -37.63 -6.88
C PRO A 578 -12.59 -38.01 -8.14
N GLN A 579 -12.90 -37.36 -9.26
CA GLN A 579 -11.99 -37.30 -10.41
C GLN A 579 -10.90 -36.27 -10.12
N ALA A 580 -9.66 -36.68 -10.39
CA ALA A 580 -8.47 -35.88 -10.19
C ALA A 580 -8.29 -34.80 -11.28
N ALA A 581 -7.69 -33.69 -10.85
CA ALA A 581 -6.73 -32.83 -11.55
C ALA A 581 -7.14 -32.25 -12.92
N GLY A 582 -7.30 -30.92 -12.93
CA GLY A 582 -7.16 -30.10 -14.12
C GLY A 582 -8.46 -29.47 -14.64
N GLU A 583 -9.36 -29.01 -13.77
CA GLU A 583 -10.42 -28.11 -14.24
C GLU A 583 -9.77 -26.82 -14.75
N LYS A 584 -9.95 -26.56 -16.04
CA LYS A 584 -9.55 -25.33 -16.70
C LYS A 584 -10.33 -24.20 -16.03
N ARG A 585 -9.62 -23.19 -15.51
CA ARG A 585 -10.25 -22.01 -14.90
C ARG A 585 -11.21 -21.37 -15.90
N SER A 586 -12.41 -21.00 -15.45
CA SER A 586 -13.33 -20.20 -16.28
C SER A 586 -12.73 -18.84 -16.56
N ILE A 587 -13.07 -18.22 -17.70
CA ILE A 587 -12.57 -16.88 -18.03
C ILE A 587 -12.89 -15.85 -16.94
N SER A 588 -14.06 -15.96 -16.30
CA SER A 588 -14.44 -15.15 -15.14
C SER A 588 -13.47 -15.32 -13.97
N SER A 589 -13.09 -16.56 -13.61
CA SER A 589 -12.12 -16.80 -12.54
C SER A 589 -10.71 -16.29 -12.87
N ILE A 590 -10.29 -16.40 -14.13
CA ILE A 590 -9.02 -15.87 -14.64
C ILE A 590 -8.97 -14.34 -14.52
N ILE A 591 -10.08 -13.67 -14.85
CA ILE A 591 -10.24 -12.21 -14.73
C ILE A 591 -10.19 -11.77 -13.27
N ILE A 592 -10.95 -12.44 -12.40
CA ILE A 592 -10.98 -12.14 -10.96
C ILE A 592 -9.58 -12.34 -10.34
N ALA A 593 -8.82 -13.32 -10.83
CA ALA A 593 -7.45 -13.60 -10.39
C ALA A 593 -6.37 -12.71 -11.04
N GLY A 594 -6.71 -11.87 -12.02
CA GLY A 594 -5.78 -10.94 -12.67
C GLY A 594 -4.72 -11.61 -13.55
N MET A 595 -5.07 -12.71 -14.24
CA MET A 595 -4.16 -13.51 -15.07
C MET A 595 -4.26 -13.15 -16.56
N LYS A 596 -3.49 -12.14 -16.99
CA LYS A 596 -3.54 -11.52 -18.33
C LYS A 596 -3.41 -12.49 -19.50
N ASP A 597 -2.37 -13.33 -19.52
CA ASP A 597 -2.09 -14.22 -20.65
C ASP A 597 -3.04 -15.44 -20.72
N GLU A 598 -3.46 -15.94 -19.55
CA GLU A 598 -4.51 -16.96 -19.47
C GLU A 598 -5.85 -16.42 -20.01
N ALA A 599 -6.15 -15.13 -19.79
CA ALA A 599 -7.40 -14.52 -20.26
C ALA A 599 -7.45 -14.38 -21.78
N TYR A 600 -6.34 -13.98 -22.41
CA TYR A 600 -6.24 -13.92 -23.88
C TYR A 600 -6.46 -15.31 -24.51
N THR A 601 -5.81 -16.33 -23.96
CA THR A 601 -5.93 -17.71 -24.45
C THR A 601 -7.34 -18.25 -24.26
N SER A 602 -7.92 -18.06 -23.07
CA SER A 602 -9.29 -18.50 -22.75
C SER A 602 -10.33 -17.80 -23.63
N ALA A 603 -10.16 -16.50 -23.91
CA ALA A 603 -11.03 -15.77 -24.84
C ALA A 603 -10.98 -16.32 -26.26
N LYS A 604 -9.79 -16.65 -26.79
CA LYS A 604 -9.66 -17.28 -28.13
C LYS A 604 -10.35 -18.63 -28.24
N GLU A 605 -10.31 -19.41 -27.17
CA GLU A 605 -11.00 -20.70 -27.13
C GLU A 605 -12.53 -20.51 -27.11
N LEU A 606 -13.05 -19.59 -26.29
CA LEU A 606 -14.49 -19.28 -26.26
C LEU A 606 -15.01 -18.72 -27.59
N LEU A 607 -14.19 -17.94 -28.30
CA LEU A 607 -14.50 -17.41 -29.64
C LEU A 607 -14.62 -18.50 -30.72
N CYS A 608 -14.20 -19.74 -30.44
CA CYS A 608 -14.44 -20.87 -31.33
C CYS A 608 -15.88 -21.40 -31.23
N GLU A 609 -16.59 -21.10 -30.14
CA GLU A 609 -17.90 -21.67 -29.82
C GLU A 609 -19.03 -20.62 -29.72
N ARG A 610 -18.69 -19.35 -29.41
CA ARG A 610 -19.65 -18.27 -29.13
C ARG A 610 -19.35 -17.00 -29.93
N GLU A 611 -20.38 -16.19 -30.13
CA GLU A 611 -20.23 -14.91 -30.83
C GLU A 611 -19.44 -13.89 -29.98
N PRO A 612 -18.63 -13.01 -30.60
CA PRO A 612 -17.78 -12.04 -29.89
C PRO A 612 -18.51 -11.19 -28.85
N MET A 613 -19.70 -10.68 -29.19
CA MET A 613 -20.49 -9.83 -28.29
C MET A 613 -21.17 -10.60 -27.15
N GLU A 614 -21.40 -11.90 -27.34
CA GLU A 614 -21.96 -12.77 -26.30
C GLU A 614 -20.93 -12.97 -25.19
N ILE A 615 -19.66 -13.20 -25.54
CA ILE A 615 -18.55 -13.31 -24.59
C ILE A 615 -18.37 -12.01 -23.81
N VAL A 616 -18.44 -10.86 -24.49
CA VAL A 616 -18.33 -9.55 -23.83
C VAL A 616 -19.46 -9.33 -22.81
N ASN A 617 -20.71 -9.57 -23.23
CA ASN A 617 -21.89 -9.25 -22.41
C ASN A 617 -22.16 -10.27 -21.30
N GLU A 618 -21.83 -11.55 -21.51
CA GLU A 618 -22.18 -12.64 -20.58
C GLU A 618 -21.00 -13.12 -19.72
N GLU A 619 -19.75 -12.88 -20.14
CA GLU A 619 -18.56 -13.30 -19.37
C GLU A 619 -17.75 -12.12 -18.86
N LEU A 620 -17.31 -11.22 -19.75
CA LEU A 620 -16.35 -10.17 -19.41
C LEU A 620 -16.98 -9.08 -18.53
N ILE A 621 -18.15 -8.55 -18.92
CA ILE A 621 -18.86 -7.51 -18.14
C ILE A 621 -19.29 -8.05 -16.77
N PRO A 622 -19.93 -9.24 -16.64
CA PRO A 622 -20.28 -9.77 -15.33
C PRO A 622 -19.07 -10.04 -14.44
N ALA A 623 -17.93 -10.46 -15.01
CA ALA A 623 -16.69 -10.59 -14.24
C ALA A 623 -16.20 -9.23 -13.71
N LEU A 624 -16.27 -8.16 -14.51
CA LEU A 624 -15.97 -6.79 -14.05
C LEU A 624 -16.95 -6.30 -12.98
N ASP A 625 -18.24 -6.63 -13.10
CA ASP A 625 -19.25 -6.26 -12.11
C ASP A 625 -18.93 -6.94 -10.75
N ILE A 626 -18.56 -8.23 -10.75
CA ILE A 626 -18.10 -8.94 -9.54
C ILE A 626 -16.86 -8.27 -8.94
N VAL A 627 -15.86 -7.93 -9.75
CA VAL A 627 -14.65 -7.23 -9.30
C VAL A 627 -15.02 -5.86 -8.71
N GLY A 628 -15.91 -5.11 -9.35
CA GLY A 628 -16.44 -3.84 -8.85
C GLY A 628 -17.17 -3.98 -7.51
N GLU A 629 -18.03 -4.98 -7.37
CA GLU A 629 -18.71 -5.27 -6.10
C GLU A 629 -17.73 -5.62 -4.97
N LYS A 630 -16.67 -6.39 -5.27
CA LYS A 630 -15.62 -6.72 -4.30
C LYS A 630 -14.84 -5.47 -3.89
N PHE A 631 -14.58 -4.54 -4.81
CA PHE A 631 -13.93 -3.28 -4.52
C PHE A 631 -14.78 -2.39 -3.60
N ASP A 632 -16.08 -2.27 -3.89
CA ASP A 632 -17.03 -1.50 -3.06
C ASP A 632 -17.14 -2.06 -1.63
N LYS A 633 -17.06 -3.39 -1.48
CA LYS A 633 -17.04 -4.06 -0.18
C LYS A 633 -15.70 -3.98 0.55
N GLY A 634 -14.64 -3.48 -0.12
CA GLY A 634 -13.28 -3.46 0.40
C GLY A 634 -12.63 -4.84 0.50
N GLU A 635 -13.14 -5.84 -0.24
CA GLU A 635 -12.57 -7.19 -0.32
C GLU A 635 -11.34 -7.22 -1.25
N ILE A 636 -11.33 -6.37 -2.28
CA ILE A 636 -10.17 -6.10 -3.14
C ILE A 636 -9.91 -4.60 -3.18
N PHE A 637 -8.70 -4.21 -3.56
CA PHE A 637 -8.31 -2.80 -3.60
C PHE A 637 -7.91 -2.37 -5.01
N LEU A 638 -7.54 -1.10 -5.16
CA LEU A 638 -7.26 -0.49 -6.45
C LEU A 638 -6.25 -1.29 -7.30
N PRO A 639 -5.12 -1.80 -6.78
CA PRO A 639 -4.20 -2.61 -7.58
C PRO A 639 -4.86 -3.84 -8.21
N GLN A 640 -5.66 -4.58 -7.43
CA GLN A 640 -6.35 -5.77 -7.91
C GLN A 640 -7.44 -5.42 -8.92
N LEU A 641 -8.23 -4.36 -8.66
CA LEU A 641 -9.26 -3.87 -9.59
C LEU A 641 -8.65 -3.54 -10.96
N ILE A 642 -7.57 -2.74 -10.97
CA ILE A 642 -6.88 -2.33 -12.20
C ILE A 642 -6.31 -3.54 -12.93
N ARG A 643 -5.67 -4.46 -12.20
CA ARG A 643 -5.10 -5.68 -12.79
C ARG A 643 -6.16 -6.61 -13.39
N SER A 644 -7.29 -6.80 -12.71
CA SER A 644 -8.43 -7.54 -13.27
C SER A 644 -8.95 -6.88 -14.54
N ALA A 645 -8.97 -5.55 -14.55
CA ALA A 645 -9.47 -4.80 -15.69
C ALA A 645 -8.48 -4.83 -16.89
N GLU A 646 -7.17 -4.77 -16.65
CA GLU A 646 -6.15 -5.07 -17.68
C GLU A 646 -6.23 -6.52 -18.19
N THR A 647 -6.59 -7.46 -17.31
CA THR A 647 -6.83 -8.86 -17.70
C THR A 647 -8.02 -8.98 -18.64
N VAL A 648 -9.09 -8.22 -18.38
CA VAL A 648 -10.24 -8.09 -19.29
C VAL A 648 -9.84 -7.44 -20.59
N LYS A 649 -8.99 -6.41 -20.58
CA LYS A 649 -8.48 -5.78 -21.79
C LYS A 649 -7.77 -6.79 -22.69
N MET A 650 -6.95 -7.69 -22.14
CA MET A 650 -6.33 -8.77 -22.91
C MET A 650 -7.36 -9.72 -23.53
N ALA A 651 -8.39 -10.13 -22.77
CA ALA A 651 -9.48 -10.92 -23.32
C ALA A 651 -10.25 -10.16 -24.43
N PHE A 652 -10.49 -8.87 -24.24
CA PHE A 652 -11.16 -8.00 -25.19
C PHE A 652 -10.34 -7.78 -26.46
N GLU A 653 -9.01 -7.72 -26.36
CA GLU A 653 -8.10 -7.66 -27.52
C GLU A 653 -8.24 -8.92 -28.39
N ALA A 654 -8.31 -10.11 -27.79
CA ALA A 654 -8.58 -11.35 -28.53
C ALA A 654 -9.95 -11.31 -29.24
N VAL A 655 -10.99 -10.81 -28.57
CA VAL A 655 -12.33 -10.60 -29.16
C VAL A 655 -12.28 -9.60 -30.32
N LYS A 656 -11.56 -8.50 -30.16
CA LYS A 656 -11.42 -7.44 -31.16
C LYS A 656 -10.66 -7.93 -32.40
N GLU A 657 -9.61 -8.73 -32.23
CA GLU A 657 -8.91 -9.38 -33.35
C GLU A 657 -9.88 -10.20 -34.22
N GLN A 658 -10.77 -10.98 -33.59
CA GLN A 658 -11.79 -11.78 -34.28
C GLN A 658 -12.79 -10.88 -35.02
N ILE A 659 -13.30 -9.82 -34.39
CA ILE A 659 -14.28 -8.87 -34.99
C ILE A 659 -13.69 -8.12 -36.18
N ILE A 660 -12.42 -7.70 -36.10
CA ILE A 660 -11.71 -7.04 -37.20
C ILE A 660 -11.51 -8.02 -38.35
N SER A 661 -11.13 -9.27 -38.04
CA SER A 661 -10.97 -10.33 -39.05
C SER A 661 -12.29 -10.71 -39.74
N SER A 662 -13.44 -10.52 -39.07
CA SER A 662 -14.77 -10.79 -39.62
C SER A 662 -15.42 -9.58 -40.32
N GLY A 663 -14.77 -8.41 -40.37
CA GLY A 663 -15.22 -7.25 -41.15
C GLY A 663 -16.36 -6.42 -40.52
N SER A 664 -16.58 -6.51 -39.20
CA SER A 664 -17.62 -5.77 -38.48
C SER A 664 -17.13 -4.41 -37.95
N ALA A 665 -18.03 -3.40 -37.84
CA ALA A 665 -17.71 -2.06 -37.35
C ALA A 665 -17.49 -1.98 -35.82
N SER A 666 -16.81 -0.92 -35.36
CA SER A 666 -16.18 -0.81 -34.03
C SER A 666 -17.10 -1.03 -32.82
N VAL A 667 -16.51 -1.57 -31.74
CA VAL A 667 -17.16 -2.00 -30.48
C VAL A 667 -17.25 -0.88 -29.41
N SER A 668 -17.26 0.40 -29.77
CA SER A 668 -17.31 1.48 -28.76
C SER A 668 -18.74 1.75 -28.29
N LYS A 669 -18.96 1.80 -26.97
CA LYS A 669 -20.24 2.17 -26.35
C LYS A 669 -20.51 3.68 -26.30
N GLY A 670 -19.56 4.50 -26.74
CA GLY A 670 -19.62 5.95 -26.61
C GLY A 670 -18.25 6.52 -26.28
N ARG A 671 -18.09 7.82 -26.52
CA ARG A 671 -16.82 8.52 -26.34
C ARG A 671 -16.91 9.54 -25.21
N VAL A 672 -15.94 9.52 -24.30
CA VAL A 672 -15.88 10.37 -23.11
C VAL A 672 -14.57 11.16 -23.10
N ILE A 673 -14.62 12.45 -22.78
CA ILE A 673 -13.41 13.24 -22.50
C ILE A 673 -13.15 13.23 -21.00
N LEU A 674 -11.90 13.05 -20.58
CA LEU A 674 -11.47 13.22 -19.20
C LEU A 674 -10.35 14.27 -19.11
N ALA A 675 -10.44 15.16 -18.13
CA ALA A 675 -9.43 16.19 -17.88
C ALA A 675 -9.26 16.50 -16.39
N THR A 676 -8.03 16.71 -15.95
CA THR A 676 -7.76 17.35 -14.65
C THR A 676 -7.73 18.84 -14.89
N VAL A 677 -8.49 19.59 -14.11
CA VAL A 677 -8.70 21.02 -14.36
C VAL A 677 -7.40 21.82 -14.27
N LYS A 678 -7.36 22.98 -14.92
CA LYS A 678 -6.23 23.90 -14.89
C LYS A 678 -5.72 24.15 -13.48
N GLY A 679 -4.41 24.18 -13.30
CA GLY A 679 -3.73 24.32 -12.02
C GLY A 679 -3.64 23.04 -11.19
N ASP A 680 -4.33 21.97 -11.58
CA ASP A 680 -4.31 20.70 -10.87
C ASP A 680 -3.58 19.61 -11.67
N ILE A 681 -2.53 19.10 -11.06
CA ILE A 681 -1.69 18.04 -11.64
C ILE A 681 -1.98 16.65 -11.08
N HIS A 682 -2.92 16.53 -10.15
CA HIS A 682 -3.24 15.26 -9.54
C HIS A 682 -4.24 14.52 -10.41
N ASP A 683 -3.74 13.60 -11.22
CA ASP A 683 -4.51 12.88 -12.21
C ASP A 683 -4.83 11.43 -11.82
N ILE A 684 -4.50 11.04 -10.57
CA ILE A 684 -4.77 9.71 -10.02
C ILE A 684 -6.24 9.33 -10.21
N GLY A 685 -7.17 10.10 -9.65
CA GLY A 685 -8.61 9.83 -9.76
C GLY A 685 -9.11 9.78 -11.21
N LYS A 686 -8.68 10.74 -12.05
CA LYS A 686 -9.00 10.77 -13.49
C LYS A 686 -8.51 9.52 -14.21
N ASN A 687 -7.28 9.08 -13.95
CA ASN A 687 -6.69 7.92 -14.59
C ASN A 687 -7.38 6.62 -14.15
N ILE A 688 -7.82 6.52 -12.89
CA ILE A 688 -8.65 5.40 -12.45
C ILE A 688 -9.98 5.37 -13.22
N VAL A 689 -10.66 6.52 -13.35
CA VAL A 689 -11.90 6.65 -14.14
C VAL A 689 -11.67 6.30 -15.61
N LYS A 690 -10.57 6.76 -16.20
CA LYS A 690 -10.15 6.42 -17.57
C LYS A 690 -10.05 4.91 -17.74
N ILE A 691 -9.26 4.26 -16.88
CA ILE A 691 -9.01 2.83 -16.95
C ILE A 691 -10.34 2.09 -16.84
N LEU A 692 -11.19 2.42 -15.87
CA LEU A 692 -12.51 1.77 -15.75
C LEU A 692 -13.39 2.02 -16.98
N LEU A 693 -13.54 3.25 -17.47
CA LEU A 693 -14.36 3.52 -18.65
C LEU A 693 -13.88 2.76 -19.89
N GLU A 694 -12.56 2.72 -20.14
CA GLU A 694 -11.97 1.92 -21.22
C GLU A 694 -12.32 0.43 -21.06
N ASN A 695 -12.24 -0.10 -19.83
CA ASN A 695 -12.54 -1.51 -19.54
C ASN A 695 -14.02 -1.86 -19.67
N TYR A 696 -14.93 -0.91 -19.49
CA TYR A 696 -16.37 -1.10 -19.75
C TYR A 696 -16.77 -0.88 -21.22
N GLY A 697 -15.81 -0.58 -22.10
CA GLY A 697 -15.97 -0.47 -23.55
C GLY A 697 -16.21 0.95 -24.07
N PHE A 698 -15.91 1.99 -23.30
CA PHE A 698 -15.98 3.38 -23.75
C PHE A 698 -14.65 3.83 -24.40
N ASP A 699 -14.73 4.72 -25.39
CA ASP A 699 -13.55 5.38 -25.99
C ASP A 699 -13.20 6.63 -25.17
N VAL A 700 -12.05 6.66 -24.51
CA VAL A 700 -11.69 7.76 -23.61
C VAL A 700 -10.64 8.66 -24.24
N ILE A 701 -11.00 9.93 -24.45
CA ILE A 701 -10.06 10.99 -24.81
C ILE A 701 -9.54 11.61 -23.51
N ASP A 702 -8.34 11.22 -23.15
CA ASP A 702 -7.66 11.77 -21.99
C ASP A 702 -6.87 13.03 -22.38
N LEU A 703 -7.33 14.19 -21.94
CA LEU A 703 -6.64 15.47 -22.14
C LEU A 703 -5.50 15.69 -21.15
N GLY A 704 -5.32 14.79 -20.18
CA GLY A 704 -4.27 14.85 -19.18
C GLY A 704 -4.61 15.77 -18.02
N LYS A 705 -3.60 16.50 -17.56
CA LYS A 705 -3.64 17.30 -16.35
C LYS A 705 -3.21 18.73 -16.61
N ASP A 706 -3.59 19.63 -15.70
CA ASP A 706 -3.43 21.08 -15.89
C ASP A 706 -4.03 21.54 -17.24
N VAL A 707 -5.27 21.11 -17.51
CA VAL A 707 -5.89 21.29 -18.83
C VAL A 707 -6.60 22.64 -18.91
N ASP A 708 -6.27 23.44 -19.93
CA ASP A 708 -6.95 24.70 -20.19
C ASP A 708 -8.42 24.47 -20.64
N PRO A 709 -9.40 25.23 -20.10
CA PRO A 709 -10.82 25.08 -20.45
C PRO A 709 -11.09 25.11 -21.96
N LYS A 710 -10.34 25.94 -22.71
CA LYS A 710 -10.50 26.05 -24.16
C LYS A 710 -10.18 24.76 -24.88
N LEU A 711 -9.14 24.05 -24.45
CA LEU A 711 -8.76 22.77 -25.04
C LEU A 711 -9.86 21.73 -24.85
N VAL A 712 -10.51 21.72 -23.67
CA VAL A 712 -11.64 20.82 -23.39
C VAL A 712 -12.79 21.08 -24.37
N VAL A 713 -13.19 22.34 -24.54
CA VAL A 713 -14.28 22.72 -25.45
C VAL A 713 -13.94 22.45 -26.91
N GLU A 714 -12.73 22.80 -27.35
CA GLU A 714 -12.27 22.57 -28.72
C GLU A 714 -12.26 21.07 -29.06
N THR A 715 -11.73 20.23 -28.18
CA THR A 715 -11.70 18.78 -28.39
C THR A 715 -13.11 18.18 -28.33
N ALA A 716 -13.97 18.59 -27.38
CA ALA A 716 -15.35 18.11 -27.31
C ALA A 716 -16.15 18.44 -28.58
N ARG A 717 -15.97 19.65 -29.13
CA ARG A 717 -16.58 20.05 -30.41
C ARG A 717 -16.03 19.25 -31.58
N LYS A 718 -14.70 19.11 -31.67
CA LYS A 718 -14.03 18.44 -32.80
C LYS A 718 -14.39 16.96 -32.87
N GLU A 719 -14.46 16.30 -31.73
CA GLU A 719 -14.65 14.84 -31.64
C GLU A 719 -16.11 14.43 -31.40
N GLY A 720 -17.04 15.40 -31.34
CA GLY A 720 -18.48 15.16 -31.18
C GLY A 720 -18.86 14.50 -29.85
N VAL A 721 -18.15 14.86 -28.77
CA VAL A 721 -18.29 14.21 -27.46
C VAL A 721 -19.46 14.79 -26.68
N VAL A 722 -20.31 13.91 -26.14
CA VAL A 722 -21.54 14.29 -25.40
C VAL A 722 -21.38 14.17 -23.87
N LEU A 723 -20.27 13.61 -23.38
CA LEU A 723 -19.95 13.51 -21.96
C LEU A 723 -18.50 13.92 -21.68
N VAL A 724 -18.31 14.92 -20.80
CA VAL A 724 -17.00 15.37 -20.31
C VAL A 724 -16.91 15.10 -18.81
N GLY A 725 -15.81 14.48 -18.37
CA GLY A 725 -15.46 14.29 -16.97
C GLY A 725 -14.33 15.21 -16.53
N LEU A 726 -14.56 15.97 -15.44
CA LEU A 726 -13.55 16.86 -14.85
C LEU A 726 -13.14 16.37 -13.45
N SER A 727 -11.84 16.45 -13.15
CA SER A 727 -11.26 16.04 -11.87
C SER A 727 -10.48 17.18 -11.21
N ALA A 728 -10.58 17.31 -9.88
CA ALA A 728 -9.74 18.18 -9.05
C ALA A 728 -9.42 17.52 -7.69
N LEU A 729 -8.19 17.69 -7.20
CA LEU A 729 -7.77 17.25 -5.87
C LEU A 729 -7.49 18.43 -4.94
N MET A 730 -7.00 19.55 -5.46
CA MET A 730 -6.66 20.71 -4.62
C MET A 730 -7.86 21.63 -4.44
N THR A 731 -8.08 22.15 -3.23
CA THR A 731 -9.12 23.16 -3.01
C THR A 731 -8.87 24.47 -3.78
N THR A 732 -7.60 24.77 -4.10
CA THR A 732 -7.21 25.94 -4.90
C THR A 732 -7.61 25.87 -6.38
N THR A 733 -7.90 24.68 -6.91
CA THR A 733 -8.12 24.45 -8.35
C THR A 733 -9.59 24.26 -8.70
N VAL A 734 -10.47 24.12 -7.70
CA VAL A 734 -11.88 23.81 -7.92
C VAL A 734 -12.62 24.93 -8.66
N ASN A 735 -12.24 26.19 -8.48
CA ASN A 735 -12.83 27.31 -9.23
C ASN A 735 -12.58 27.20 -10.75
N ASN A 736 -11.47 26.61 -11.17
CA ASN A 736 -11.18 26.38 -12.59
C ASN A 736 -12.09 25.29 -13.19
N MET A 737 -12.65 24.41 -12.34
CA MET A 737 -13.68 23.46 -12.74
C MET A 737 -14.97 24.16 -13.15
N GLU A 738 -15.41 25.14 -12.35
CA GLU A 738 -16.59 25.95 -12.65
C GLU A 738 -16.43 26.72 -13.98
N GLU A 739 -15.28 27.36 -14.18
CA GLU A 739 -14.96 28.04 -15.45
C GLU A 739 -15.10 27.10 -16.65
N THR A 740 -14.58 25.88 -16.53
CA THR A 740 -14.66 24.86 -17.59
C THR A 740 -16.10 24.44 -17.87
N ILE A 741 -16.94 24.25 -16.83
CA ILE A 741 -18.35 23.87 -16.98
C ILE A 741 -19.13 24.98 -17.69
N VAL A 742 -18.91 26.24 -17.32
CA VAL A 742 -19.56 27.39 -17.94
C VAL A 742 -19.20 27.49 -19.43
N ASP A 743 -17.94 27.29 -19.77
CA ASP A 743 -17.46 27.30 -21.15
C ASP A 743 -18.05 26.16 -21.99
N ILE A 744 -18.15 24.94 -21.44
CA ILE A 744 -18.79 23.81 -22.11
C ILE A 744 -20.27 24.09 -22.33
N LYS A 745 -21.02 24.49 -21.29
CA LYS A 745 -22.48 24.68 -21.38
C LYS A 745 -22.87 25.83 -22.31
N SER A 746 -22.06 26.88 -22.38
CA SER A 746 -22.32 28.03 -23.27
C SER A 746 -22.08 27.70 -24.75
N GLN A 747 -21.09 26.85 -25.05
CA GLN A 747 -20.66 26.57 -26.43
C GLN A 747 -21.14 25.21 -26.98
N LEU A 748 -21.48 24.27 -26.10
CA LEU A 748 -21.87 22.89 -26.40
C LEU A 748 -23.07 22.46 -25.53
N PRO A 749 -24.26 23.04 -25.72
CA PRO A 749 -25.42 22.83 -24.83
C PRO A 749 -25.95 21.38 -24.78
N GLY A 750 -25.54 20.51 -25.71
CA GLY A 750 -25.85 19.08 -25.71
C GLY A 750 -24.80 18.19 -25.05
N CYS A 751 -23.72 18.78 -24.50
CA CYS A 751 -22.66 18.05 -23.81
C CYS A 751 -22.92 18.08 -22.30
N GLN A 752 -23.02 16.92 -21.68
CA GLN A 752 -23.19 16.78 -20.24
C GLN A 752 -21.83 16.73 -19.54
N VAL A 753 -21.76 17.27 -18.32
CA VAL A 753 -20.54 17.30 -17.52
C VAL A 753 -20.71 16.51 -16.24
N MET A 754 -19.83 15.53 -16.02
CA MET A 754 -19.65 14.85 -14.74
C MET A 754 -18.40 15.39 -14.04
N VAL A 755 -18.46 15.53 -12.71
CA VAL A 755 -17.32 16.00 -11.91
C VAL A 755 -17.00 15.03 -10.77
N GLY A 756 -15.72 14.96 -10.40
CA GLY A 756 -15.22 14.15 -9.28
C GLY A 756 -13.94 14.75 -8.68
N GLY A 757 -13.51 14.22 -7.54
CA GLY A 757 -12.35 14.75 -6.82
C GLY A 757 -12.45 14.63 -5.31
N ALA A 758 -11.30 14.51 -4.62
CA ALA A 758 -11.26 14.33 -3.16
C ALA A 758 -11.87 15.50 -2.37
N VAL A 759 -11.88 16.70 -2.98
CA VAL A 759 -12.42 17.92 -2.41
C VAL A 759 -13.87 18.20 -2.82
N LEU A 760 -14.48 17.32 -3.62
CA LEU A 760 -15.85 17.50 -4.12
C LEU A 760 -16.88 16.66 -3.38
N ASN A 761 -18.10 17.19 -3.31
CA ASN A 761 -19.30 16.50 -2.86
C ASN A 761 -20.48 16.86 -3.78
N GLN A 762 -21.63 16.18 -3.58
CA GLN A 762 -22.83 16.38 -4.40
C GLN A 762 -23.34 17.83 -4.38
N GLU A 763 -23.30 18.49 -3.22
CA GLU A 763 -23.76 19.88 -3.08
C GLU A 763 -22.88 20.83 -3.89
N TYR A 764 -21.56 20.66 -3.83
CA TYR A 764 -20.58 21.44 -4.57
C TYR A 764 -20.76 21.26 -6.08
N ALA A 765 -20.84 20.01 -6.54
CA ALA A 765 -21.01 19.68 -7.95
C ALA A 765 -22.26 20.37 -8.55
N SER A 766 -23.37 20.37 -7.80
CA SER A 766 -24.58 21.09 -8.20
C SER A 766 -24.41 22.61 -8.20
N ALA A 767 -23.65 23.17 -7.25
CA ALA A 767 -23.42 24.62 -7.17
C ALA A 767 -22.63 25.17 -8.37
N ILE A 768 -21.60 24.44 -8.83
CA ILE A 768 -20.81 24.82 -10.02
C ILE A 768 -21.48 24.45 -11.35
N GLY A 769 -22.72 23.94 -11.29
CA GLY A 769 -23.52 23.63 -12.47
C GLY A 769 -23.13 22.35 -13.19
N ALA A 770 -22.48 21.38 -12.56
CA ALA A 770 -22.26 20.05 -13.15
C ALA A 770 -23.59 19.30 -13.31
N ASP A 771 -23.70 18.43 -14.32
CA ASP A 771 -24.89 17.60 -14.54
C ASP A 771 -24.87 16.35 -13.65
N PHE A 772 -23.68 15.83 -13.35
CA PHE A 772 -23.49 14.67 -12.50
C PHE A 772 -22.32 14.83 -11.53
N TYR A 773 -22.43 14.21 -10.37
CA TYR A 773 -21.33 14.01 -9.44
C TYR A 773 -20.98 12.53 -9.38
N ALA A 774 -19.73 12.20 -9.69
CA ALA A 774 -19.19 10.88 -9.50
C ALA A 774 -18.46 10.85 -8.15
N LYS A 775 -19.07 10.20 -7.15
CA LYS A 775 -18.45 10.01 -5.82
C LYS A 775 -17.17 9.17 -5.93
N ASP A 776 -17.18 8.18 -6.81
CA ASP A 776 -16.09 7.26 -7.07
C ASP A 776 -16.05 6.88 -8.56
N ALA A 777 -15.05 6.08 -8.93
CA ALA A 777 -14.83 5.71 -10.33
C ALA A 777 -15.92 4.79 -10.89
N LYS A 778 -16.60 3.98 -10.05
CA LYS A 778 -17.75 3.19 -10.46
C LYS A 778 -18.95 4.07 -10.77
N GLY A 779 -19.21 5.08 -9.93
CA GLY A 779 -20.23 6.09 -10.20
C GLY A 779 -20.03 6.79 -11.54
N ALA A 780 -18.77 7.08 -11.93
CA ALA A 780 -18.47 7.63 -13.26
C ALA A 780 -18.85 6.67 -14.40
N VAL A 781 -18.62 5.36 -14.24
CA VAL A 781 -19.04 4.33 -15.21
C VAL A 781 -20.57 4.24 -15.29
N GLU A 782 -21.27 4.27 -14.15
CA GLU A 782 -22.73 4.25 -14.10
C GLU A 782 -23.34 5.47 -14.81
N ILE A 783 -22.77 6.65 -14.57
CA ILE A 783 -23.14 7.89 -15.28
C ILE A 783 -22.93 7.72 -16.78
N ALA A 784 -21.77 7.25 -17.22
CA ALA A 784 -21.50 7.02 -18.64
C ALA A 784 -22.50 6.03 -19.26
N ARG A 785 -22.80 4.90 -18.58
CA ARG A 785 -23.82 3.94 -19.02
C ARG A 785 -25.20 4.58 -19.13
N SER A 786 -25.58 5.45 -18.20
CA SER A 786 -26.86 6.16 -18.25
C SER A 786 -26.93 7.12 -19.44
N VAL A 787 -25.85 7.87 -19.71
CA VAL A 787 -25.80 8.87 -20.80
C VAL A 787 -25.85 8.20 -22.17
N PHE A 788 -25.07 7.13 -22.38
CA PHE A 788 -25.02 6.43 -23.66
C PHE A 788 -26.09 5.34 -23.84
N GLY A 789 -26.59 4.78 -22.74
CA GLY A 789 -27.63 3.74 -22.75
C GLY A 789 -29.03 4.25 -23.11
N ALA A 790 -29.31 5.54 -22.87
CA ALA A 790 -30.56 6.19 -23.29
C ALA A 790 -30.69 6.37 -24.82
N SER A 791 -29.65 6.00 -25.59
CA SER A 791 -29.59 6.19 -27.06
C SER A 791 -29.86 4.91 -27.87
N GLN A 792 -30.24 3.79 -27.23
CA GLN A 792 -30.48 2.49 -27.88
C GLN A 792 -31.91 1.94 -27.71
N GLU A 793 -32.92 2.79 -27.50
CA GLU A 793 -34.34 2.40 -27.67
C GLU A 793 -34.87 2.69 -29.08
#